data_AF-A0A7X6YFJ0-F1
#
_entry.id   AF-A0A7X6YFJ0-F1
#
_cell.length_a   1.000
_cell.length_b   1.000
_cell.length_c   1.000
_cell.angle_alpha   90.00
_cell.angle_beta   90.00
_cell.angle_gamma   90.00
#
_symmetry.space_group_name_H-M   'P 1'
#
loop_
_entity.id
_entity.type
_entity.pdbx_description
1 polymer ?
#
loop_
_entity_poly.entity_id
_entity_poly.type
_entity_poly.pdbx_seq_one_letter_code
_entity_poly.pdbx_strand_id
1 'polypeptide(L)'
;SYTFGSYCEPEDLGNGSPWGGTVYPAGGAVKLRIGGMFTHHGEIRANSLVSPDPNRTVYYSASGGSVYVIAGEIEGTGKLKADAYGNTKCGGGGRVAVKLTKPGADFSNWDIVANAEAIALTRSTSAGGSGTVYGETAADTPGKGWLIMKGNGVCSTDIELNNGDPFTYETTYLNFAKLTVTNNLMILVAPGNTLDLRGTEVVAADVANRTNGIRLNGGSVLFDEGALGVDRISCRMDCIAMPSFPGGTLKALPFGDLRLPTSAAFAYTGDVILDGGRIIMPRTFTMTGDVTVKEGGELFVDTLLDVTGNVTVEDGGLVTQEGPQQQASYKCEIHTTGNFTVAAGGKVATTGKGYACGYGYNGFVGTAAGGSHGGQGYAQNMAGDSAQKPFGSIREPSTAGSGAGGSGAGAGGGVVKLVVGGTLTDNGEISSKGNDDNYYAGAGGSVNITAAEISGTGVIDVSAGLETSVGTPTQSGGGRVAIRLTGANADFSGFDLDRITAHGTFKQDALGGAGTIYLMKGGEDLAAGTLVVRNSSQNVTQGNLRVTPVGGDVTDTEFGDVVIGKNGTFKVADNTSITVNGDWSNGAYFVAGENSTVSFAGSEISTVTGNTAFAAFSCVTPGKTIRFDPGTRQTVSTLLNLNGTTLGHIVMRSVTDGEPWELDAAGGVSLSCVDFKDCHAVTPLTVVNGTELGGNQNITFISVAAGETMTWTGATG
;
A
#
# COMPACT_ATOMS: atom_id res chain seq x y z
N SER A 1 36.42 6.69 -15.81
CA SER A 1 37.63 7.21 -15.15
C SER A 1 37.57 6.81 -13.70
N TYR A 2 38.68 6.36 -13.12
CA TYR A 2 38.74 6.01 -11.69
C TYR A 2 39.15 7.24 -10.89
N THR A 3 38.59 7.38 -9.69
CA THR A 3 39.06 8.36 -8.71
C THR A 3 40.41 7.91 -8.15
N PHE A 4 41.36 8.83 -8.03
CA PHE A 4 42.72 8.55 -7.56
C PHE A 4 43.19 9.65 -6.59
N GLY A 5 44.31 9.39 -5.93
CA GLY A 5 44.95 10.28 -4.97
C GLY A 5 44.36 10.22 -3.57
N SER A 6 45.25 10.35 -2.57
CA SER A 6 44.88 10.23 -1.16
C SER A 6 43.97 11.38 -0.71
N TYR A 7 42.93 11.08 0.06
CA TYR A 7 42.08 12.11 0.67
C TYR A 7 42.77 12.81 1.84
N CYS A 8 43.68 12.13 2.54
CA CYS A 8 44.35 12.64 3.75
C CYS A 8 45.78 13.12 3.50
N GLU A 9 46.43 12.66 2.42
CA GLU A 9 47.77 13.09 2.02
C GLU A 9 47.85 13.36 0.50
N PRO A 10 47.04 14.29 -0.04
CA PRO A 10 46.95 14.50 -1.48
C PRO A 10 48.21 15.15 -2.05
N GLU A 11 48.83 14.51 -3.04
CA GLU A 11 50.00 15.03 -3.77
C GLU A 11 49.84 14.98 -5.29
N ASP A 12 48.77 14.34 -5.76
CA ASP A 12 48.57 14.06 -7.17
C ASP A 12 48.09 15.30 -7.95
N LEU A 13 48.51 15.38 -9.21
CA LEU A 13 47.98 16.35 -10.15
C LEU A 13 46.57 15.94 -10.59
N GLY A 14 45.76 16.92 -11.00
CA GLY A 14 44.49 16.64 -11.63
C GLY A 14 44.66 15.96 -13.00
N ASN A 15 43.57 15.38 -13.53
CA ASN A 15 43.53 14.78 -14.85
C ASN A 15 43.04 15.78 -15.91
N GLY A 16 43.81 15.90 -17.00
CA GLY A 16 43.50 16.76 -18.13
C GLY A 16 42.33 16.24 -18.97
N SER A 17 41.73 17.12 -19.77
CA SER A 17 40.64 16.76 -20.69
C SER A 17 40.99 17.11 -22.13
N PRO A 18 41.15 16.12 -23.03
CA PRO A 18 41.32 16.37 -24.46
C PRO A 18 39.98 16.54 -25.17
N TRP A 19 39.74 17.68 -25.83
CA TRP A 19 38.58 17.84 -26.70
C TRP A 19 38.89 18.71 -27.94
N GLY A 20 38.53 18.23 -29.12
CA GLY A 20 38.67 18.98 -30.38
C GLY A 20 40.11 19.42 -30.70
N GLY A 21 41.13 18.66 -30.27
CA GLY A 21 42.55 19.00 -30.44
C GLY A 21 43.10 20.04 -29.46
N THR A 22 42.29 20.57 -28.53
CA THR A 22 42.75 21.42 -27.42
C THR A 22 42.82 20.58 -26.13
N VAL A 23 43.95 20.65 -25.43
CA VAL A 23 44.12 20.02 -24.10
C VAL A 23 43.84 21.08 -23.03
N TYR A 24 42.83 20.84 -22.20
CA TYR A 24 42.58 21.67 -21.03
C TYR A 24 43.42 21.16 -19.86
N PRO A 25 44.34 21.97 -19.29
CA PRO A 25 45.20 21.55 -18.20
C PRO A 25 44.42 21.44 -16.88
N ALA A 26 44.80 20.43 -16.12
CA ALA A 26 44.21 20.13 -14.81
C ALA A 26 44.82 20.97 -13.69
N GLY A 27 44.24 20.85 -12.50
CA GLY A 27 44.80 21.45 -11.30
C GLY A 27 46.18 20.90 -10.94
N GLY A 28 47.04 21.77 -10.42
CA GLY A 28 48.38 21.41 -9.94
C GLY A 28 48.38 20.75 -8.56
N ALA A 29 49.54 20.58 -7.95
CA ALA A 29 49.66 20.11 -6.57
C ALA A 29 50.46 21.13 -5.73
N VAL A 30 49.95 21.47 -4.56
CA VAL A 30 50.61 22.36 -3.59
C VAL A 30 50.74 21.63 -2.27
N LYS A 31 51.98 21.47 -1.78
CA LYS A 31 52.26 20.89 -0.46
C LYS A 31 53.04 21.87 0.40
N LEU A 32 52.50 22.19 1.57
CA LEU A 32 53.13 23.06 2.56
C LEU A 32 53.42 22.30 3.86
N ARG A 33 54.62 22.50 4.41
CA ARG A 33 55.01 21.99 5.73
C ARG A 33 55.48 23.14 6.60
N ILE A 34 54.74 23.41 7.66
CA ILE A 34 54.90 24.57 8.53
C ILE A 34 55.00 24.04 9.96
N GLY A 35 56.15 24.25 10.61
CA GLY A 35 56.38 23.69 11.96
C GLY A 35 55.62 24.39 13.09
N GLY A 36 55.00 25.55 12.83
CA GLY A 36 54.30 26.38 13.82
C GLY A 36 52.93 26.86 13.32
N MET A 37 52.50 28.03 13.77
CA MET A 37 51.25 28.66 13.34
C MET A 37 51.28 29.00 11.84
N PHE A 38 50.26 28.59 11.10
CA PHE A 38 49.99 29.04 9.74
C PHE A 38 48.89 30.10 9.74
N THR A 39 49.30 31.37 9.75
CA THR A 39 48.39 32.51 9.61
C THR A 39 48.10 32.76 8.12
N HIS A 40 46.92 32.37 7.65
CA HIS A 40 46.54 32.46 6.23
C HIS A 40 45.38 33.45 6.04
N HIS A 41 45.62 34.51 5.29
CA HIS A 41 44.60 35.46 4.84
C HIS A 41 44.44 35.50 3.32
N GLY A 42 45.27 34.71 2.61
CA GLY A 42 45.39 34.76 1.16
C GLY A 42 44.68 33.63 0.43
N GLU A 43 45.08 33.49 -0.82
CA GLU A 43 44.70 32.46 -1.80
C GLU A 43 45.67 31.27 -1.96
N ILE A 44 45.34 30.01 -1.65
CA ILE A 44 46.08 28.85 -2.20
C ILE A 44 45.15 28.06 -3.13
N ARG A 45 45.50 27.97 -4.42
CA ARG A 45 44.67 27.31 -5.44
C ARG A 45 45.45 26.23 -6.20
N ALA A 46 44.80 25.09 -6.36
CA ALA A 46 45.15 23.98 -7.24
C ALA A 46 43.97 23.67 -8.20
N ASN A 47 43.28 24.70 -8.66
CA ASN A 47 42.07 24.54 -9.46
C ASN A 47 42.40 24.17 -10.91
N SER A 48 41.48 23.54 -11.63
CA SER A 48 41.61 23.40 -13.09
C SER A 48 41.45 24.75 -13.79
N LEU A 49 42.11 24.92 -14.94
CA LEU A 49 42.06 26.19 -15.67
C LEU A 49 40.69 26.37 -16.36
N VAL A 50 40.09 27.55 -16.14
CA VAL A 50 38.99 28.08 -16.97
C VAL A 50 39.60 28.60 -18.26
N SER A 51 38.90 28.51 -19.40
CA SER A 51 39.37 29.11 -20.66
C SER A 51 39.81 30.56 -20.42
N PRO A 52 41.03 30.95 -20.85
CA PRO A 52 41.51 32.32 -20.72
C PRO A 52 40.71 33.30 -21.59
N ASP A 53 39.93 32.81 -22.56
CA ASP A 53 38.98 33.61 -23.33
C ASP A 53 37.58 33.56 -22.67
N PRO A 54 37.06 34.69 -22.15
CA PRO A 54 35.74 34.76 -21.51
C PRO A 54 34.57 34.53 -22.48
N ASN A 55 34.80 34.58 -23.80
CA ASN A 55 33.80 34.33 -24.84
C ASN A 55 33.83 32.89 -25.39
N ARG A 56 34.81 32.06 -24.99
CA ARG A 56 34.95 30.68 -25.47
C ARG A 56 34.30 29.69 -24.51
N THR A 57 33.28 28.98 -24.99
CA THR A 57 32.62 27.91 -24.23
C THR A 57 33.51 26.68 -24.11
N VAL A 58 33.96 26.37 -22.88
CA VAL A 58 34.67 25.12 -22.57
C VAL A 58 33.66 23.99 -22.40
N TYR A 59 33.57 23.13 -23.41
CA TYR A 59 32.57 22.06 -23.40
C TYR A 59 32.94 20.89 -22.45
N TYR A 60 34.24 20.59 -22.31
CA TYR A 60 34.78 19.60 -21.39
C TYR A 60 35.98 20.18 -20.66
N SER A 61 36.01 20.15 -19.33
CA SER A 61 37.14 20.65 -18.54
C SER A 61 37.82 19.58 -17.69
N ALA A 62 39.04 19.89 -17.25
CA ALA A 62 39.90 19.02 -16.45
C ALA A 62 39.51 19.01 -14.96
N SER A 63 40.01 18.03 -14.21
CA SER A 63 39.75 17.93 -12.77
C SER A 63 40.59 18.92 -11.95
N GLY A 64 40.12 19.21 -10.74
CA GLY A 64 40.92 19.88 -9.72
C GLY A 64 42.15 19.05 -9.35
N GLY A 65 43.13 19.70 -8.72
CA GLY A 65 44.39 19.09 -8.28
C GLY A 65 44.42 18.86 -6.77
N SER A 66 45.57 19.10 -6.14
CA SER A 66 45.80 18.79 -4.73
C SER A 66 46.31 20.00 -3.94
N VAL A 67 45.75 20.24 -2.76
CA VAL A 67 46.31 21.15 -1.75
C VAL A 67 46.49 20.40 -0.44
N TYR A 68 47.73 20.24 0.01
CA TYR A 68 48.05 19.58 1.28
C TYR A 68 48.85 20.52 2.19
N VAL A 69 48.26 20.89 3.32
CA VAL A 69 48.90 21.71 4.35
C VAL A 69 49.15 20.87 5.59
N ILE A 70 50.41 20.84 6.04
CA ILE A 70 50.81 20.31 7.34
C ILE A 70 51.29 21.50 8.16
N ALA A 71 50.60 21.82 9.25
CA ALA A 71 50.91 22.95 10.12
C ALA A 71 50.95 22.55 11.60
N GLY A 72 51.57 23.36 12.46
CA GLY A 72 51.40 23.22 13.92
C GLY A 72 49.96 23.56 14.32
N GLU A 73 49.54 24.75 13.94
CA GLU A 73 48.20 25.33 14.10
C GLU A 73 47.84 26.11 12.83
N ILE A 74 46.57 26.47 12.64
CA ILE A 74 46.10 27.30 11.53
C ILE A 74 45.14 28.38 12.05
N GLU A 75 45.25 29.59 11.50
CA GLU A 75 44.35 30.70 11.81
C GLU A 75 44.12 31.59 10.59
N GLY A 76 43.06 32.39 10.65
CA GLY A 76 42.80 33.47 9.71
C GLY A 76 41.57 33.23 8.83
N THR A 77 41.59 33.79 7.62
CA THR A 77 40.42 33.89 6.72
C THR A 77 40.69 33.42 5.29
N GLY A 78 41.93 33.04 5.00
CA GLY A 78 42.37 32.65 3.67
C GLY A 78 41.75 31.34 3.20
N LYS A 79 41.71 31.16 1.88
CA LYS A 79 41.06 30.01 1.23
C LYS A 79 42.07 28.99 0.73
N LEU A 80 41.68 27.71 0.78
CA LEU A 80 42.36 26.60 0.12
C LEU A 80 41.41 26.00 -0.92
N LYS A 81 41.81 25.98 -2.19
CA LYS A 81 40.92 25.52 -3.27
C LYS A 81 41.58 24.49 -4.18
N ALA A 82 40.81 23.47 -4.55
CA ALA A 82 41.14 22.49 -5.57
C ALA A 82 39.92 22.23 -6.47
N ASP A 83 39.27 23.30 -6.91
CA ASP A 83 38.03 23.22 -7.70
C ASP A 83 38.28 22.79 -9.15
N ALA A 84 37.24 22.23 -9.77
CA ALA A 84 37.17 22.06 -11.22
C ALA A 84 36.14 23.02 -11.82
N TYR A 85 36.45 23.64 -12.96
CA TYR A 85 35.53 24.58 -13.62
C TYR A 85 35.23 24.17 -15.06
N GLY A 86 33.96 24.14 -15.48
CA GLY A 86 33.56 23.94 -16.89
C GLY A 86 32.29 24.71 -17.27
N ASN A 87 31.95 24.80 -18.57
CA ASN A 87 30.72 25.47 -19.00
C ASN A 87 29.54 24.51 -19.19
N THR A 88 29.79 23.31 -19.72
CA THR A 88 28.73 22.30 -19.95
C THR A 88 29.00 20.96 -19.29
N LYS A 89 30.23 20.40 -19.39
CA LYS A 89 30.67 19.25 -18.60
C LYS A 89 31.99 19.58 -17.93
N CYS A 90 32.07 19.42 -16.60
CA CYS A 90 33.31 19.65 -15.87
C CYS A 90 33.93 18.35 -15.34
N GLY A 91 35.25 18.37 -15.18
CA GLY A 91 35.98 17.33 -14.45
C GLY A 91 35.58 17.33 -12.97
N GLY A 92 35.98 16.29 -12.25
CA GLY A 92 35.73 16.20 -10.81
C GLY A 92 36.53 17.22 -10.00
N GLY A 93 36.03 17.58 -8.82
CA GLY A 93 36.79 18.36 -7.85
C GLY A 93 38.06 17.63 -7.38
N GLY A 94 39.03 18.38 -6.89
CA GLY A 94 40.33 17.87 -6.44
C GLY A 94 40.33 17.40 -4.98
N ARG A 95 41.48 17.48 -4.32
CA ARG A 95 41.65 17.07 -2.91
C ARG A 95 42.29 18.21 -2.12
N VAL A 96 41.70 18.57 -0.99
CA VAL A 96 42.29 19.50 -0.01
C VAL A 96 42.46 18.78 1.31
N ALA A 97 43.64 18.81 1.91
CA ALA A 97 43.89 18.26 3.23
C ALA A 97 44.64 19.25 4.12
N VAL A 98 44.24 19.35 5.38
CA VAL A 98 44.93 20.15 6.41
C VAL A 98 45.17 19.27 7.63
N LYS A 99 46.45 19.07 7.97
CA LYS A 99 46.89 18.31 9.14
C LYS A 99 47.55 19.23 10.17
N LEU A 100 46.96 19.32 11.36
CA LEU A 100 47.47 20.06 12.50
C LEU A 100 48.27 19.14 13.41
N THR A 101 49.51 19.50 13.66
CA THR A 101 50.50 18.63 14.32
C THR A 101 50.73 18.97 15.78
N LYS A 102 50.30 20.16 16.24
CA LYS A 102 50.42 20.55 17.65
C LYS A 102 49.30 19.91 18.48
N PRO A 103 49.61 19.24 19.60
CA PRO A 103 48.59 18.74 20.53
C PRO A 103 47.64 19.85 21.00
N GLY A 104 46.33 19.60 20.94
CA GLY A 104 45.29 20.55 21.32
C GLY A 104 44.95 21.60 20.26
N ALA A 105 45.60 21.60 19.10
CA ALA A 105 45.19 22.42 17.96
C ALA A 105 43.90 21.89 17.32
N ASP A 106 43.02 22.79 16.92
CA ASP A 106 41.76 22.50 16.22
C ASP A 106 41.50 23.51 15.09
N PHE A 107 40.33 23.41 14.47
CA PHE A 107 39.89 24.30 13.39
C PHE A 107 39.04 25.49 13.88
N SER A 108 39.07 25.83 15.18
CA SER A 108 38.25 26.93 15.73
C SER A 108 38.69 28.32 15.23
N ASN A 109 39.98 28.51 15.01
CA ASN A 109 40.56 29.77 14.51
C ASN A 109 40.64 29.85 12.99
N TRP A 110 40.23 28.79 12.29
CA TRP A 110 40.11 28.76 10.83
C TRP A 110 39.05 27.73 10.42
N ASP A 111 37.87 28.21 10.07
CA ASP A 111 36.74 27.37 9.68
C ASP A 111 37.03 26.61 8.38
N ILE A 112 37.46 25.36 8.52
CA ILE A 112 37.75 24.47 7.38
C ILE A 112 36.52 24.23 6.49
N VAL A 113 35.32 24.19 7.08
CA VAL A 113 34.06 24.01 6.34
C VAL A 113 33.71 25.27 5.56
N ALA A 114 34.11 26.47 5.96
CA ALA A 114 33.93 27.67 5.15
C ALA A 114 35.11 27.95 4.20
N ASN A 115 36.33 27.54 4.56
CA ASN A 115 37.55 28.05 3.93
C ASN A 115 38.26 27.09 2.97
N ALA A 116 37.95 25.79 2.99
CA ALA A 116 38.50 24.82 2.04
C ALA A 116 37.47 24.35 1.01
N GLU A 117 37.79 24.31 -0.27
CA GLU A 117 36.88 23.92 -1.35
C GLU A 117 37.54 22.97 -2.36
N ALA A 118 36.80 21.95 -2.79
CA ALA A 118 37.19 21.00 -3.82
C ALA A 118 35.99 20.68 -4.71
N ILE A 119 35.33 21.72 -5.22
CA ILE A 119 34.00 21.61 -5.83
C ILE A 119 34.12 21.45 -7.35
N ALA A 120 33.25 20.64 -7.94
CA ALA A 120 33.06 20.60 -9.39
C ALA A 120 32.01 21.64 -9.82
N LEU A 121 32.46 22.75 -10.40
CA LEU A 121 31.63 23.90 -10.78
C LEU A 121 31.34 23.91 -12.28
N THR A 122 30.07 24.06 -12.65
CA THR A 122 29.62 24.20 -14.04
C THR A 122 28.53 25.27 -14.18
N ARG A 123 28.36 25.83 -15.38
CA ARG A 123 27.23 26.71 -15.74
C ARG A 123 25.99 25.94 -16.23
N SER A 124 26.07 24.61 -16.35
CA SER A 124 24.99 23.72 -16.78
C SER A 124 24.48 22.82 -15.63
N THR A 125 23.60 21.87 -15.94
CA THR A 125 23.17 20.82 -15.00
C THR A 125 24.09 19.59 -14.97
N SER A 126 25.21 19.55 -15.71
CA SER A 126 26.06 18.36 -15.85
C SER A 126 27.46 18.58 -15.26
N ALA A 127 27.53 18.71 -13.93
CA ALA A 127 28.81 18.80 -13.23
C ALA A 127 29.49 17.43 -13.12
N GLY A 128 30.80 17.40 -12.90
CA GLY A 128 31.50 16.22 -12.40
C GLY A 128 31.25 16.01 -10.90
N GLY A 129 31.74 14.90 -10.36
CA GLY A 129 31.71 14.64 -8.92
C GLY A 129 32.57 15.63 -8.14
N SER A 130 32.06 16.18 -7.04
CA SER A 130 32.88 17.04 -6.18
C SER A 130 33.92 16.20 -5.43
N GLY A 131 35.07 16.80 -5.16
CA GLY A 131 36.20 16.19 -4.50
C GLY A 131 36.07 16.19 -2.97
N THR A 132 37.19 16.01 -2.26
CA THR A 132 37.20 15.94 -0.79
C THR A 132 38.02 17.03 -0.15
N VAL A 133 37.55 17.50 0.99
CA VAL A 133 38.30 18.29 1.96
C VAL A 133 38.52 17.40 3.19
N TYR A 134 39.72 17.38 3.75
CA TYR A 134 40.06 16.58 4.92
C TYR A 134 40.78 17.42 5.98
N GLY A 135 40.33 17.31 7.23
CA GLY A 135 40.98 17.89 8.39
C GLY A 135 41.47 16.81 9.33
N GLU A 136 42.68 16.92 9.84
CA GLU A 136 43.21 16.01 10.87
C GLU A 136 43.91 16.81 11.95
N THR A 137 43.52 16.58 13.20
CA THR A 137 44.19 17.13 14.38
C THR A 137 45.16 16.10 14.96
N ALA A 138 46.05 16.54 15.84
CA ALA A 138 46.96 15.64 16.55
C ALA A 138 46.26 14.66 17.49
N ALA A 139 44.97 14.87 17.80
CA ALA A 139 44.16 13.98 18.63
C ALA A 139 43.48 12.86 17.82
N ASP A 140 43.34 13.04 16.51
CA ASP A 140 42.66 12.07 15.64
C ASP A 140 43.54 10.84 15.39
N THR A 141 42.91 9.69 15.16
CA THR A 141 43.64 8.53 14.65
C THR A 141 44.10 8.84 13.22
N PRO A 142 45.38 8.61 12.86
CA PRO A 142 45.90 8.97 11.54
C PRO A 142 45.03 8.42 10.39
N GLY A 143 44.66 9.29 9.46
CA GLY A 143 43.79 8.94 8.32
C GLY A 143 42.29 8.83 8.66
N LYS A 144 41.89 9.00 9.92
CA LYS A 144 40.50 8.91 10.38
C LYS A 144 40.01 10.22 11.02
N GLY A 145 40.51 11.37 10.58
CA GLY A 145 40.06 12.67 11.05
C GLY A 145 38.67 13.04 10.52
N TRP A 146 38.55 14.25 9.99
CA TRP A 146 37.31 14.85 9.53
C TRP A 146 37.25 14.90 8.00
N LEU A 147 36.37 14.10 7.38
CA LEU A 147 36.05 14.21 5.97
C LEU A 147 34.95 15.24 5.74
N ILE A 148 35.16 16.18 4.82
CA ILE A 148 34.20 17.20 4.41
C ILE A 148 34.03 17.10 2.90
N MET A 149 32.79 16.97 2.44
CA MET A 149 32.46 16.96 1.01
C MET A 149 31.35 17.96 0.72
N LYS A 150 31.56 18.77 -0.33
CA LYS A 150 30.69 19.87 -0.69
C LYS A 150 30.23 19.72 -2.13
N GLY A 151 28.92 19.72 -2.36
CA GLY A 151 28.36 19.84 -3.68
C GLY A 151 28.46 21.26 -4.23
N ASN A 152 27.86 21.50 -5.39
CA ASN A 152 27.87 22.78 -6.10
C ASN A 152 26.54 23.54 -6.03
N GLY A 153 25.57 23.05 -5.26
CA GLY A 153 24.27 23.69 -5.07
C GLY A 153 23.26 23.50 -6.21
N VAL A 154 23.59 22.71 -7.25
CA VAL A 154 22.69 22.38 -8.37
C VAL A 154 22.31 20.90 -8.28
N CYS A 155 21.03 20.57 -8.09
CA CYS A 155 20.56 19.20 -8.29
C CYS A 155 20.10 19.07 -9.74
N SER A 156 20.84 18.36 -10.59
CA SER A 156 20.21 17.86 -11.82
C SER A 156 19.20 16.79 -11.43
N THR A 157 18.10 16.72 -12.18
CA THR A 157 17.17 15.59 -12.11
C THR A 157 17.85 14.27 -12.50
N ASP A 158 19.01 14.34 -13.16
CA ASP A 158 19.91 13.21 -13.41
C ASP A 158 20.89 13.03 -12.25
N ILE A 159 20.50 12.21 -11.28
CA ILE A 159 21.24 11.74 -10.09
C ILE A 159 22.59 11.05 -10.42
N GLU A 160 22.95 10.94 -11.70
CA GLU A 160 24.12 10.21 -12.19
C GLU A 160 25.43 11.01 -12.12
N LEU A 161 25.38 12.33 -12.19
CA LEU A 161 26.57 13.16 -12.47
C LEU A 161 27.13 13.92 -11.26
N ASN A 162 26.35 14.12 -10.19
CA ASN A 162 26.75 14.94 -9.03
C ASN A 162 27.22 14.13 -7.81
N ASN A 163 27.79 12.94 -8.03
CA ASN A 163 28.24 12.07 -6.95
C ASN A 163 29.67 12.39 -6.55
N GLY A 164 29.92 12.65 -5.27
CA GLY A 164 31.26 12.70 -4.72
C GLY A 164 31.77 11.27 -4.46
N ASP A 165 32.98 10.96 -4.87
CA ASP A 165 33.60 9.66 -4.64
C ASP A 165 34.84 9.83 -3.75
N PRO A 166 34.73 9.60 -2.43
CA PRO A 166 35.88 9.70 -1.54
C PRO A 166 36.82 8.52 -1.68
N PHE A 167 36.38 7.41 -2.29
CA PHE A 167 37.16 6.19 -2.45
C PHE A 167 38.21 6.32 -3.56
N THR A 168 39.18 5.41 -3.54
CA THR A 168 40.17 5.26 -4.61
C THR A 168 40.38 3.77 -4.88
N TYR A 169 41.15 3.43 -5.92
CA TYR A 169 41.52 2.03 -6.17
C TYR A 169 42.32 1.40 -5.03
N GLU A 170 43.03 2.20 -4.23
CA GLU A 170 43.82 1.73 -3.07
C GLU A 170 43.04 1.82 -1.76
N THR A 171 42.04 2.70 -1.69
CA THR A 171 41.24 2.92 -0.49
C THR A 171 39.79 2.56 -0.75
N THR A 172 39.47 1.29 -0.48
CA THR A 172 38.12 0.75 -0.57
C THR A 172 37.40 0.73 0.77
N TYR A 173 38.09 0.95 1.89
CA TYR A 173 37.49 1.03 3.24
C TYR A 173 37.75 2.41 3.85
N LEU A 174 36.69 3.12 4.23
CA LEU A 174 36.78 4.47 4.80
C LEU A 174 36.14 4.52 6.17
N ASN A 175 36.79 5.18 7.13
CA ASN A 175 36.27 5.42 8.47
C ASN A 175 36.84 6.75 8.98
N PHE A 176 36.01 7.55 9.65
CA PHE A 176 36.35 8.92 10.03
C PHE A 176 35.88 9.18 11.46
N ALA A 177 36.51 10.11 12.17
CA ALA A 177 35.98 10.63 13.42
C ALA A 177 34.76 11.53 13.13
N LYS A 178 34.77 12.22 12.00
CA LYS A 178 33.69 13.12 11.57
C LYS A 178 33.51 13.13 10.06
N LEU A 179 32.26 13.20 9.60
CA LEU A 179 31.87 13.33 8.20
C LEU A 179 30.92 14.50 8.02
N THR A 180 31.25 15.47 7.17
CA THR A 180 30.36 16.57 6.82
C THR A 180 30.00 16.56 5.34
N VAL A 181 28.71 16.57 5.03
CA VAL A 181 28.20 16.63 3.66
C VAL A 181 27.30 17.87 3.52
N THR A 182 27.56 18.70 2.52
CA THR A 182 26.77 19.93 2.33
C THR A 182 26.65 20.33 0.86
N ASN A 183 25.78 21.30 0.60
CA ASN A 183 25.63 21.97 -0.69
C ASN A 183 25.24 21.03 -1.86
N ASN A 184 24.35 20.07 -1.60
CA ASN A 184 23.73 19.18 -2.59
C ASN A 184 24.69 18.12 -3.17
N LEU A 185 25.10 17.15 -2.33
CA LEU A 185 26.06 16.09 -2.69
C LEU A 185 25.57 14.70 -2.27
N MET A 186 25.77 13.70 -3.15
CA MET A 186 25.63 12.28 -2.83
C MET A 186 27.00 11.59 -2.78
N ILE A 187 27.37 10.91 -1.70
CA ILE A 187 28.59 10.09 -1.59
C ILE A 187 28.37 8.76 -2.30
N LEU A 188 29.15 8.43 -3.33
CA LEU A 188 29.07 7.13 -4.00
C LEU A 188 29.83 6.04 -3.24
N VAL A 189 29.17 4.91 -2.98
CA VAL A 189 29.78 3.68 -2.47
C VAL A 189 29.62 2.57 -3.53
N ALA A 190 30.65 2.43 -4.36
CA ALA A 190 30.71 1.48 -5.47
C ALA A 190 30.98 0.03 -5.00
N PRO A 191 30.87 -1.00 -5.87
CA PRO A 191 31.08 -2.39 -5.47
C PRO A 191 32.48 -2.63 -4.93
N GLY A 192 32.59 -3.39 -3.85
CA GLY A 192 33.85 -3.64 -3.15
C GLY A 192 34.29 -2.54 -2.19
N ASN A 193 33.61 -1.39 -2.17
CA ASN A 193 33.89 -0.31 -1.23
C ASN A 193 33.02 -0.45 0.03
N THR A 194 33.55 -0.01 1.17
CA THR A 194 32.89 0.03 2.47
C THR A 194 33.08 1.41 3.12
N LEU A 195 31.97 2.12 3.38
CA LEU A 195 31.98 3.32 4.22
C LEU A 195 31.59 2.93 5.65
N ASP A 196 32.54 2.91 6.57
CA ASP A 196 32.30 2.59 7.96
C ASP A 196 32.05 3.86 8.79
N LEU A 197 30.80 4.07 9.14
CA LEU A 197 30.31 5.18 9.93
C LEU A 197 30.14 4.84 11.42
N ARG A 198 30.61 3.67 11.87
CA ARG A 198 30.77 3.38 13.30
C ARG A 198 31.77 4.32 13.94
N GLY A 199 31.38 4.95 15.04
CA GLY A 199 32.13 5.96 15.77
C GLY A 199 32.28 7.30 15.03
N THR A 200 31.58 7.50 13.90
CA THR A 200 31.71 8.69 13.06
C THR A 200 30.62 9.71 13.39
N GLU A 201 30.99 10.94 13.76
CA GLU A 201 30.04 12.06 13.85
C GLU A 201 29.63 12.50 12.43
N VAL A 202 28.36 12.33 12.05
CA VAL A 202 27.86 12.75 10.72
C VAL A 202 27.10 14.07 10.81
N VAL A 203 27.51 15.05 9.99
CA VAL A 203 26.89 16.39 9.89
C VAL A 203 26.43 16.64 8.46
N ALA A 204 25.11 16.66 8.23
CA ALA A 204 24.51 17.11 6.98
C ALA A 204 23.81 18.46 7.22
N ALA A 205 24.28 19.53 6.58
CA ALA A 205 23.72 20.87 6.78
C ALA A 205 22.72 21.20 5.66
N ASP A 206 21.44 21.34 6.03
CA ASP A 206 20.35 21.62 5.11
C ASP A 206 20.24 23.09 4.70
N VAL A 207 19.86 23.27 3.44
CA VAL A 207 19.26 24.50 2.92
C VAL A 207 18.10 24.05 2.02
N ALA A 208 16.93 24.68 2.15
CA ALA A 208 15.73 24.31 1.42
C ALA A 208 16.00 24.01 -0.08
N ASN A 209 15.43 22.92 -0.60
CA ASN A 209 15.55 22.44 -1.99
C ASN A 209 16.94 21.90 -2.39
N ARG A 210 17.74 21.37 -1.46
CA ARG A 210 19.01 20.69 -1.73
C ARG A 210 19.06 19.36 -0.99
N THR A 211 19.57 18.30 -1.62
CA THR A 211 19.66 16.95 -1.06
C THR A 211 21.11 16.55 -0.80
N ASN A 212 21.42 16.15 0.43
CA ASN A 212 22.69 15.52 0.78
C ASN A 212 22.48 14.03 1.11
N GLY A 213 23.42 13.15 0.75
CA GLY A 213 23.19 11.74 1.03
C GLY A 213 24.30 10.77 0.70
N ILE A 214 24.00 9.48 0.86
CA ILE A 214 24.87 8.36 0.48
C ILE A 214 24.17 7.56 -0.61
N ARG A 215 24.91 7.26 -1.68
CA ARG A 215 24.48 6.46 -2.82
C ARG A 215 25.17 5.10 -2.82
N LEU A 216 24.41 4.04 -2.61
CA LEU A 216 24.91 2.67 -2.72
C LEU A 216 24.83 2.20 -4.18
N ASN A 217 25.97 1.84 -4.75
CA ASN A 217 26.08 1.23 -6.08
C ASN A 217 26.81 -0.11 -5.97
N GLY A 218 26.33 -1.01 -5.10
CA GLY A 218 26.93 -2.33 -4.83
C GLY A 218 27.99 -2.38 -3.71
N GLY A 219 28.31 -1.24 -3.08
CA GLY A 219 29.17 -1.19 -1.89
C GLY A 219 28.41 -1.30 -0.57
N SER A 220 29.15 -1.29 0.55
CA SER A 220 28.63 -1.49 1.91
C SER A 220 28.75 -0.22 2.75
N VAL A 221 27.84 0.00 3.70
CA VAL A 221 27.98 1.03 4.73
C VAL A 221 27.74 0.38 6.10
N LEU A 222 28.59 0.68 7.09
CA LEU A 222 28.51 0.17 8.46
C LEU A 222 28.16 1.29 9.44
N PHE A 223 27.41 1.00 10.51
CA PHE A 223 26.91 1.99 11.47
C PHE A 223 26.92 1.45 12.90
N ASP A 224 27.03 2.34 13.90
CA ASP A 224 26.87 1.95 15.31
C ASP A 224 25.39 1.68 15.64
N GLU A 225 25.15 0.92 16.72
CA GLU A 225 23.82 0.80 17.31
C GLU A 225 23.33 2.17 17.79
N GLY A 226 22.46 2.82 17.01
CA GLY A 226 21.79 4.07 17.38
C GLY A 226 22.13 5.28 16.50
N ALA A 227 21.19 5.58 15.61
CA ALA A 227 21.00 6.84 14.86
C ALA A 227 22.05 7.21 13.80
N LEU A 228 21.58 7.34 12.55
CA LEU A 228 22.34 7.92 11.45
C LEU A 228 21.65 9.17 10.87
N GLY A 229 22.16 10.37 11.18
CA GLY A 229 21.70 11.63 10.58
C GLY A 229 22.11 11.79 9.12
N VAL A 230 21.34 11.27 8.16
CA VAL A 230 21.53 11.54 6.72
C VAL A 230 20.18 11.85 6.06
N ASP A 231 20.14 12.95 5.30
CA ASP A 231 18.98 13.51 4.57
C ASP A 231 18.48 12.61 3.43
N ARG A 232 19.33 11.74 2.83
CA ARG A 232 18.87 10.69 1.89
C ARG A 232 19.83 9.51 1.76
N ILE A 233 19.30 8.28 1.66
CA ILE A 233 20.06 7.10 1.20
C ILE A 233 19.41 6.56 -0.09
N SER A 234 20.16 6.50 -1.19
CA SER A 234 19.63 6.14 -2.52
C SER A 234 20.43 5.00 -3.16
N CYS A 235 19.79 3.90 -3.58
CA CYS A 235 20.45 2.77 -4.26
C CYS A 235 20.22 2.80 -5.79
N ARG A 236 21.22 2.47 -6.63
CA ARG A 236 21.06 2.36 -8.11
C ARG A 236 20.97 0.90 -8.61
N MET A 237 20.29 0.76 -9.75
CA MET A 237 19.67 -0.39 -10.42
C MET A 237 20.57 -1.50 -11.03
N ASP A 238 21.90 -1.48 -10.94
CA ASP A 238 22.75 -2.44 -11.69
C ASP A 238 23.71 -3.28 -10.81
N CYS A 239 23.38 -3.54 -9.55
CA CYS A 239 24.20 -4.39 -8.67
C CYS A 239 23.98 -5.88 -8.94
N ILE A 240 24.92 -6.52 -9.64
CA ILE A 240 25.00 -7.98 -9.86
C ILE A 240 25.42 -8.75 -8.58
N ALA A 241 25.88 -8.04 -7.53
CA ALA A 241 26.15 -8.60 -6.20
C ALA A 241 25.59 -7.67 -5.12
N MET A 242 24.78 -8.24 -4.20
CA MET A 242 23.99 -7.52 -3.20
C MET A 242 24.82 -7.10 -1.97
N PRO A 243 24.55 -5.95 -1.32
CA PRO A 243 25.06 -5.68 0.01
C PRO A 243 24.37 -6.64 1.00
N SER A 244 25.16 -7.36 1.79
CA SER A 244 24.67 -8.06 2.98
C SER A 244 24.75 -7.09 4.16
N PHE A 245 23.67 -6.95 4.91
CA PHE A 245 23.65 -6.31 6.23
C PHE A 245 23.63 -7.42 7.27
N PRO A 246 24.79 -7.96 7.70
CA PRO A 246 24.81 -9.00 8.72
C PRO A 246 24.44 -8.40 10.09
N GLY A 247 23.16 -8.50 10.47
CA GLY A 247 22.64 -8.14 11.79
C GLY A 247 22.50 -6.63 12.07
N GLY A 248 21.59 -6.27 12.98
CA GLY A 248 21.36 -4.91 13.47
C GLY A 248 19.91 -4.42 13.31
N THR A 249 19.67 -3.15 13.63
CA THR A 249 18.38 -2.46 13.39
C THR A 249 18.51 -1.43 12.27
N LEU A 250 17.69 -1.52 11.22
CA LEU A 250 17.60 -0.47 10.19
C LEU A 250 16.66 0.63 10.67
N LYS A 251 17.16 1.86 10.83
CA LYS A 251 16.36 3.03 11.26
C LYS A 251 16.17 4.04 10.13
N ALA A 252 14.94 4.29 9.71
CA ALA A 252 14.62 5.49 8.93
C ALA A 252 14.52 6.68 9.91
N LEU A 253 15.10 7.82 9.56
CA LEU A 253 15.07 9.03 10.37
C LEU A 253 14.10 10.07 9.80
N PRO A 254 13.59 11.02 10.61
CA PRO A 254 12.51 11.96 10.26
C PRO A 254 12.66 12.77 8.97
N PHE A 255 13.87 12.84 8.39
CA PHE A 255 14.20 13.74 7.30
C PHE A 255 14.74 13.05 6.05
N GLY A 256 14.68 11.71 5.93
CA GLY A 256 15.22 11.02 4.76
C GLY A 256 14.38 9.89 4.16
N ASP A 257 14.42 9.80 2.83
CA ASP A 257 13.88 8.69 2.05
C ASP A 257 14.93 7.57 1.90
N LEU A 258 14.56 6.34 2.24
CA LEU A 258 15.25 5.12 1.82
C LEU A 258 14.42 4.42 0.73
N ARG A 259 14.81 4.59 -0.53
CA ARG A 259 14.20 3.86 -1.65
C ARG A 259 15.02 2.63 -1.99
N LEU A 260 14.42 1.46 -1.80
CA LEU A 260 15.05 0.17 -2.08
C LEU A 260 15.00 -0.13 -3.60
N PRO A 261 15.99 -0.86 -4.13
CA PRO A 261 16.12 -1.08 -5.57
C PRO A 261 14.91 -1.83 -6.16
N THR A 262 14.59 -1.52 -7.41
CA THR A 262 13.47 -2.09 -8.16
C THR A 262 13.81 -3.41 -8.87
N SER A 263 15.05 -3.91 -8.79
CA SER A 263 15.55 -4.97 -9.69
C SER A 263 15.72 -6.37 -9.06
N ALA A 264 15.59 -6.54 -7.74
CA ALA A 264 15.61 -7.87 -7.10
C ALA A 264 14.91 -7.88 -5.73
N ALA A 265 14.52 -9.06 -5.27
CA ALA A 265 14.05 -9.26 -3.89
C ALA A 265 15.20 -8.96 -2.91
N PHE A 266 14.91 -8.20 -1.87
CA PHE A 266 15.88 -7.85 -0.83
C PHE A 266 15.54 -8.61 0.45
N ALA A 267 16.54 -9.20 1.09
CA ALA A 267 16.40 -9.87 2.38
C ALA A 267 17.20 -9.13 3.45
N TYR A 268 16.55 -8.75 4.55
CA TYR A 268 17.17 -8.16 5.73
C TYR A 268 17.17 -9.15 6.90
N THR A 269 18.28 -9.24 7.62
CA THR A 269 18.37 -10.02 8.85
C THR A 269 18.54 -9.08 10.04
N GLY A 270 17.47 -8.92 10.83
CA GLY A 270 17.40 -7.99 11.96
C GLY A 270 16.07 -7.25 12.02
N ASP A 271 15.93 -6.40 13.03
CA ASP A 271 14.73 -5.59 13.24
C ASP A 271 14.77 -4.31 12.39
N VAL A 272 13.62 -3.76 12.06
CA VAL A 272 13.53 -2.48 11.34
C VAL A 272 12.58 -1.56 12.06
N ILE A 273 13.07 -0.37 12.40
CA ILE A 273 12.34 0.62 13.17
C ILE A 273 12.29 1.91 12.37
N LEU A 274 11.12 2.30 11.87
CA LEU A 274 10.92 3.61 11.28
C LEU A 274 10.49 4.55 12.41
N ASP A 275 11.34 5.52 12.75
CA ASP A 275 11.10 6.48 13.84
C ASP A 275 11.26 7.88 13.24
N GLY A 276 10.30 8.20 12.37
CA GLY A 276 10.43 9.20 11.32
C GLY A 276 10.87 8.64 9.96
N GLY A 277 10.70 9.45 8.91
CA GLY A 277 11.24 9.17 7.57
C GLY A 277 10.42 8.18 6.78
N ARG A 278 10.86 7.88 5.56
CA ARG A 278 10.10 7.08 4.61
C ARG A 278 10.92 5.94 4.02
N ILE A 279 10.37 4.73 4.04
CA ILE A 279 10.91 3.57 3.29
C ILE A 279 9.92 3.22 2.18
N ILE A 280 10.42 3.06 0.95
CA ILE A 280 9.60 2.61 -0.19
C ILE A 280 10.10 1.25 -0.67
N MET A 281 9.19 0.27 -0.68
CA MET A 281 9.38 -1.11 -1.10
C MET A 281 8.63 -1.39 -2.41
N PRO A 282 9.24 -1.13 -3.58
CA PRO A 282 8.60 -1.28 -4.88
C PRO A 282 8.52 -2.74 -5.38
N ARG A 283 9.03 -3.70 -4.60
CA ARG A 283 9.19 -5.13 -4.93
C ARG A 283 9.11 -5.96 -3.64
N THR A 284 9.06 -7.29 -3.78
CA THR A 284 9.05 -8.22 -2.65
C THR A 284 10.26 -8.02 -1.74
N PHE A 285 10.00 -7.87 -0.44
CA PHE A 285 11.00 -7.66 0.59
C PHE A 285 10.83 -8.70 1.69
N THR A 286 11.90 -9.35 2.13
CA THR A 286 11.85 -10.35 3.21
C THR A 286 12.66 -9.87 4.42
N MET A 287 12.10 -10.03 5.61
CA MET A 287 12.67 -9.57 6.89
C MET A 287 12.58 -10.69 7.90
N THR A 288 13.69 -11.03 8.56
CA THR A 288 13.67 -12.10 9.56
C THR A 288 13.47 -11.61 11.00
N GLY A 289 13.64 -10.31 11.27
CA GLY A 289 13.34 -9.69 12.56
C GLY A 289 11.99 -8.97 12.57
N ASP A 290 11.77 -8.15 13.60
CA ASP A 290 10.53 -7.40 13.80
C ASP A 290 10.52 -6.11 12.97
N VAL A 291 9.34 -5.65 12.55
CA VAL A 291 9.14 -4.35 11.90
C VAL A 291 8.33 -3.46 12.83
N THR A 292 8.84 -2.27 13.15
CA THR A 292 8.14 -1.27 13.95
C THR A 292 8.08 0.05 13.19
N VAL A 293 6.89 0.61 13.01
CA VAL A 293 6.66 1.93 12.41
C VAL A 293 6.12 2.86 13.49
N LYS A 294 6.89 3.89 13.85
CA LYS A 294 6.59 4.85 14.91
C LYS A 294 6.17 6.21 14.34
N GLU A 295 5.95 7.17 15.23
CA GLU A 295 5.54 8.54 14.90
C GLU A 295 6.36 9.13 13.73
N GLY A 296 5.67 9.56 12.68
CA GLY A 296 6.27 10.18 11.49
C GLY A 296 7.01 9.20 10.57
N GLY A 297 7.05 7.91 10.89
CA GLY A 297 7.57 6.85 10.03
C GLY A 297 6.53 6.44 8.98
N GLU A 298 6.95 6.38 7.72
CA GLU A 298 6.12 5.96 6.59
C GLU A 298 6.73 4.75 5.86
N LEU A 299 6.02 3.62 5.87
CA LEU A 299 6.39 2.41 5.15
C LEU A 299 5.48 2.21 3.94
N PHE A 300 6.02 2.38 2.73
CA PHE A 300 5.31 2.13 1.47
C PHE A 300 5.59 0.69 1.02
N VAL A 301 4.54 -0.12 0.98
CA VAL A 301 4.55 -1.50 0.47
C VAL A 301 3.73 -1.52 -0.82
N ASP A 302 4.40 -1.65 -1.96
CA ASP A 302 3.74 -1.61 -3.28
C ASP A 302 3.47 -3.01 -3.84
N THR A 303 4.15 -4.03 -3.32
CA THR A 303 3.93 -5.43 -3.70
C THR A 303 3.77 -6.36 -2.51
N LEU A 304 4.86 -6.84 -1.89
CA LEU A 304 4.83 -7.82 -0.81
C LEU A 304 5.96 -7.55 0.18
N LEU A 305 5.62 -7.48 1.46
CA LEU A 305 6.55 -7.49 2.57
C LEU A 305 6.34 -8.79 3.36
N ASP A 306 7.36 -9.64 3.43
CA ASP A 306 7.35 -10.92 4.15
C ASP A 306 8.22 -10.82 5.40
N VAL A 307 7.64 -11.04 6.59
CA VAL A 307 8.26 -10.80 7.90
C VAL A 307 8.19 -12.06 8.74
N THR A 308 9.32 -12.59 9.20
CA THR A 308 9.31 -13.73 10.13
C THR A 308 9.00 -13.29 11.57
N GLY A 309 9.42 -12.08 11.94
CA GLY A 309 9.07 -11.45 13.22
C GLY A 309 7.68 -10.84 13.26
N ASN A 310 7.43 -10.00 14.26
CA ASN A 310 6.20 -9.24 14.44
C ASN A 310 6.20 -7.96 13.60
N VAL A 311 5.02 -7.45 13.28
CA VAL A 311 4.83 -6.11 12.70
C VAL A 311 4.05 -5.24 13.68
N THR A 312 4.59 -4.06 14.02
CA THR A 312 3.97 -3.10 14.92
C THR A 312 3.89 -1.73 14.25
N VAL A 313 2.70 -1.13 14.21
CA VAL A 313 2.48 0.26 13.79
C VAL A 313 2.04 1.02 15.04
N GLU A 314 2.97 1.78 15.63
CA GLU A 314 2.73 2.59 16.82
C GLU A 314 1.98 3.90 16.47
N ASP A 315 1.66 4.70 17.49
CA ASP A 315 1.01 6.00 17.32
C ASP A 315 1.78 6.89 16.34
N GLY A 316 1.06 7.50 15.39
CA GLY A 316 1.63 8.35 14.33
C GLY A 316 2.42 7.60 13.25
N GLY A 317 2.53 6.28 13.30
CA GLY A 317 3.14 5.46 12.25
C GLY A 317 2.18 5.18 11.09
N LEU A 318 2.69 5.17 9.86
CA LEU A 318 1.91 4.92 8.64
C LEU A 318 2.52 3.80 7.80
N VAL A 319 1.71 2.78 7.52
CA VAL A 319 1.95 1.80 6.46
C VAL A 319 0.98 2.08 5.31
N THR A 320 1.48 2.20 4.10
CA THR A 320 0.69 2.58 2.93
C THR A 320 1.24 1.97 1.64
N GLN A 321 0.70 2.36 0.49
CA GLN A 321 1.24 2.05 -0.84
C GLN A 321 1.36 3.33 -1.67
N GLU A 322 2.17 3.30 -2.73
CA GLU A 322 2.19 4.32 -3.76
C GLU A 322 0.85 4.37 -4.51
N GLY A 323 0.57 5.49 -5.18
CA GLY A 323 -0.65 5.73 -5.93
C GLY A 323 -1.26 7.10 -5.65
N PRO A 324 -2.37 7.45 -6.35
CA PRO A 324 -3.17 6.60 -7.25
C PRO A 324 -2.52 6.34 -8.62
N GLN A 325 -3.07 5.38 -9.40
CA GLN A 325 -2.55 5.01 -10.73
C GLN A 325 -3.65 4.77 -11.77
N GLN A 326 -3.34 4.90 -13.07
CA GLN A 326 -4.29 4.56 -14.14
C GLN A 326 -4.56 3.05 -14.22
N GLN A 327 -3.53 2.25 -13.96
CA GLN A 327 -3.63 0.80 -13.77
C GLN A 327 -3.22 0.51 -12.33
N ALA A 328 -4.17 0.15 -11.47
CA ALA A 328 -3.91 -0.11 -10.06
C ALA A 328 -3.11 -1.41 -9.87
N SER A 329 -1.79 -1.31 -9.99
CA SER A 329 -0.86 -2.45 -9.94
C SER A 329 -0.28 -2.67 -8.55
N TYR A 330 -0.31 -1.65 -7.70
CA TYR A 330 0.20 -1.71 -6.35
C TYR A 330 -0.79 -2.34 -5.37
N LYS A 331 -0.24 -3.16 -4.47
CA LYS A 331 -0.95 -3.79 -3.36
C LYS A 331 -0.07 -3.70 -2.12
N CYS A 332 -0.59 -3.15 -1.04
CA CYS A 332 0.03 -3.27 0.28
C CYS A 332 -0.22 -4.68 0.79
N GLU A 333 0.65 -5.63 0.43
CA GLU A 333 0.60 -7.02 0.92
C GLU A 333 1.67 -7.23 1.98
N ILE A 334 1.26 -7.62 3.19
CA ILE A 334 2.18 -7.90 4.30
C ILE A 334 1.88 -9.29 4.83
N HIS A 335 2.90 -10.15 4.79
CA HIS A 335 2.89 -11.44 5.43
C HIS A 335 3.77 -11.36 6.68
N THR A 336 3.25 -11.81 7.82
CA THR A 336 4.03 -12.00 9.03
C THR A 336 3.75 -13.37 9.62
N THR A 337 4.79 -14.11 10.03
CA THR A 337 4.58 -15.35 10.79
C THR A 337 4.29 -15.10 12.27
N GLY A 338 4.57 -13.88 12.76
CA GLY A 338 4.29 -13.43 14.12
C GLY A 338 2.94 -12.71 14.26
N ASN A 339 2.87 -11.81 15.23
CA ASN A 339 1.71 -10.95 15.47
C ASN A 339 1.79 -9.68 14.62
N PHE A 340 0.63 -9.13 14.28
CA PHE A 340 0.53 -7.80 13.68
C PHE A 340 -0.25 -6.90 14.64
N THR A 341 0.36 -5.81 15.11
CA THR A 341 -0.27 -4.83 15.99
C THR A 341 -0.38 -3.47 15.30
N VAL A 342 -1.58 -2.92 15.22
CA VAL A 342 -1.82 -1.51 14.91
C VAL A 342 -2.24 -0.84 16.21
N ALA A 343 -1.36 -0.05 16.82
CA ALA A 343 -1.66 0.65 18.07
C ALA A 343 -2.64 1.80 17.82
N ALA A 344 -3.21 2.34 18.91
CA ALA A 344 -4.00 3.56 18.82
C ALA A 344 -3.20 4.68 18.15
N GLY A 345 -3.78 5.32 17.13
CA GLY A 345 -3.14 6.35 16.32
C GLY A 345 -2.23 5.85 15.20
N GLY A 346 -1.84 4.57 15.20
CA GLY A 346 -1.15 3.91 14.09
C GLY A 346 -2.09 3.60 12.93
N LYS A 347 -1.56 3.58 11.70
CA LYS A 347 -2.36 3.43 10.48
C LYS A 347 -1.78 2.45 9.47
N VAL A 348 -2.62 1.57 8.95
CA VAL A 348 -2.39 0.83 7.69
C VAL A 348 -3.41 1.34 6.68
N ALA A 349 -3.04 2.37 5.91
CA ALA A 349 -4.00 3.15 5.12
C ALA A 349 -3.58 3.29 3.66
N THR A 350 -4.44 2.82 2.75
CA THR A 350 -4.31 2.98 1.29
C THR A 350 -5.44 3.84 0.71
N THR A 351 -5.95 4.79 1.51
CA THR A 351 -7.00 5.72 1.10
C THR A 351 -6.60 6.51 -0.15
N GLY A 352 -7.44 6.45 -1.18
CA GLY A 352 -7.21 7.14 -2.46
C GLY A 352 -6.01 6.63 -3.28
N LYS A 353 -5.45 5.45 -2.95
CA LYS A 353 -4.28 4.88 -3.62
C LYS A 353 -4.61 3.88 -4.73
N GLY A 354 -5.89 3.73 -5.06
CA GLY A 354 -6.39 2.85 -6.10
C GLY A 354 -6.34 3.47 -7.50
N TYR A 355 -7.40 3.23 -8.27
CA TYR A 355 -7.49 3.83 -9.60
C TYR A 355 -7.61 5.36 -9.49
N ALA A 356 -6.82 6.06 -10.29
CA ALA A 356 -6.85 7.51 -10.40
C ALA A 356 -8.19 8.01 -10.93
N CYS A 357 -8.49 9.30 -10.71
CA CYS A 357 -9.67 9.95 -11.25
C CYS A 357 -9.83 9.70 -12.76
N GLY A 358 -11.04 9.35 -13.20
CA GLY A 358 -11.33 8.98 -14.58
C GLY A 358 -10.92 7.56 -14.97
N TYR A 359 -10.42 6.72 -14.05
CA TYR A 359 -10.04 5.34 -14.32
C TYR A 359 -10.69 4.35 -13.35
N GLY A 360 -10.86 3.12 -13.79
CA GLY A 360 -11.32 1.99 -12.98
C GLY A 360 -10.99 0.65 -13.62
N TYR A 361 -11.57 -0.43 -13.09
CA TYR A 361 -11.22 -1.82 -13.46
C TYR A 361 -11.22 -2.13 -14.95
N ASN A 362 -12.19 -1.57 -15.70
CA ASN A 362 -12.31 -1.75 -17.15
C ASN A 362 -11.88 -0.53 -17.97
N GLY A 363 -11.00 0.31 -17.40
CA GLY A 363 -10.45 1.50 -18.06
C GLY A 363 -11.18 2.78 -17.71
N PHE A 364 -11.33 3.67 -18.69
CA PHE A 364 -11.79 5.04 -18.46
C PHE A 364 -13.23 5.10 -17.91
N VAL A 365 -13.42 5.89 -16.86
CA VAL A 365 -14.72 6.23 -16.29
C VAL A 365 -15.17 7.53 -16.96
N GLY A 366 -16.28 7.48 -17.71
CA GLY A 366 -16.82 8.68 -18.38
C GLY A 366 -17.16 9.81 -17.41
N THR A 367 -17.57 10.97 -17.94
CA THR A 367 -17.85 12.14 -17.09
C THR A 367 -19.12 11.97 -16.25
N ALA A 368 -19.12 12.52 -15.02
CA ALA A 368 -20.28 12.55 -14.11
C ALA A 368 -20.75 11.16 -13.63
N ALA A 369 -19.78 10.33 -13.25
CA ALA A 369 -20.03 9.02 -12.66
C ALA A 369 -19.29 8.86 -11.32
N GLY A 370 -19.95 8.32 -10.32
CA GLY A 370 -19.30 7.86 -9.10
C GLY A 370 -18.50 6.59 -9.36
N GLY A 371 -17.43 6.40 -8.59
CA GLY A 371 -16.65 5.17 -8.63
C GLY A 371 -17.46 3.98 -8.10
N SER A 372 -17.15 2.77 -8.58
CA SER A 372 -17.72 1.51 -8.07
C SER A 372 -16.63 0.53 -7.65
N HIS A 373 -16.93 -0.37 -6.71
CA HIS A 373 -16.06 -1.50 -6.37
C HIS A 373 -16.84 -2.69 -5.77
N GLY A 374 -17.11 -2.68 -4.47
CA GLY A 374 -18.03 -3.62 -3.82
C GLY A 374 -19.48 -3.19 -4.02
N GLY A 375 -19.73 -1.89 -3.87
CA GLY A 375 -21.01 -1.25 -4.15
C GLY A 375 -21.04 -0.54 -5.49
N GLN A 376 -22.25 -0.36 -6.04
CA GLN A 376 -22.45 0.37 -7.27
C GLN A 376 -22.48 1.89 -7.04
N GLY A 377 -21.68 2.62 -7.81
CA GLY A 377 -21.78 4.07 -7.96
C GLY A 377 -22.84 4.49 -8.98
N TYR A 378 -23.25 5.76 -8.93
CA TYR A 378 -24.25 6.33 -9.84
C TYR A 378 -23.60 7.05 -11.02
N ALA A 379 -24.16 6.91 -12.22
CA ALA A 379 -23.74 7.66 -13.42
C ALA A 379 -24.91 8.46 -14.01
N GLN A 380 -24.68 9.75 -14.27
CA GLN A 380 -25.65 10.65 -14.91
C GLN A 380 -25.56 10.57 -16.44
N ASN A 381 -26.70 10.59 -17.13
CA ASN A 381 -26.82 10.70 -18.59
C ASN A 381 -26.12 9.62 -19.42
N MET A 382 -25.80 8.46 -18.82
CA MET A 382 -25.34 7.31 -19.58
C MET A 382 -26.50 6.32 -19.78
N ALA A 383 -27.00 6.23 -21.01
CA ALA A 383 -28.03 5.27 -21.38
C ALA A 383 -27.45 3.84 -21.37
N GLY A 384 -28.01 2.97 -20.54
CA GLY A 384 -27.64 1.55 -20.41
C GLY A 384 -26.39 1.32 -19.55
N ASP A 385 -26.54 0.63 -18.42
CA ASP A 385 -25.54 -0.22 -17.72
C ASP A 385 -24.04 0.21 -17.70
N SER A 386 -23.76 1.52 -17.68
CA SER A 386 -22.43 2.11 -17.92
C SER A 386 -21.84 2.87 -16.72
N ALA A 387 -22.54 2.91 -15.59
CA ALA A 387 -21.85 3.03 -14.31
C ALA A 387 -20.98 1.76 -14.16
N GLN A 388 -19.69 1.90 -13.88
CA GLN A 388 -18.83 0.72 -13.73
C GLN A 388 -19.48 -0.26 -12.76
N LYS A 389 -19.64 -1.51 -13.18
CA LYS A 389 -20.25 -2.53 -12.33
C LYS A 389 -19.30 -2.85 -11.19
N PRO A 390 -19.80 -3.17 -9.99
CA PRO A 390 -18.99 -3.79 -8.95
C PRO A 390 -18.28 -5.05 -9.45
N PHE A 391 -17.04 -5.28 -9.02
CA PHE A 391 -16.15 -6.30 -9.57
C PHE A 391 -15.25 -6.93 -8.51
N GLY A 392 -14.68 -8.10 -8.84
CA GLY A 392 -13.68 -8.78 -8.03
C GLY A 392 -14.28 -9.79 -7.03
N SER A 393 -13.40 -10.42 -6.27
CA SER A 393 -13.77 -11.43 -5.27
C SER A 393 -14.29 -10.78 -3.98
N ILE A 394 -15.34 -11.36 -3.40
CA ILE A 394 -15.87 -11.07 -2.06
C ILE A 394 -15.02 -11.78 -1.01
N ARG A 395 -14.63 -13.03 -1.27
CA ARG A 395 -13.96 -13.89 -0.30
C ARG A 395 -12.46 -13.65 -0.23
N GLU A 396 -11.87 -13.18 -1.34
CA GLU A 396 -10.44 -12.90 -1.51
C GLU A 396 -10.21 -11.54 -2.22
N PRO A 397 -10.73 -10.43 -1.71
CA PRO A 397 -10.65 -9.14 -2.39
C PRO A 397 -9.18 -8.72 -2.59
N SER A 398 -8.82 -8.37 -3.82
CA SER A 398 -7.43 -8.01 -4.19
C SER A 398 -7.36 -6.93 -5.27
N THR A 399 -8.45 -6.24 -5.52
CA THR A 399 -8.57 -5.22 -6.58
C THR A 399 -8.79 -3.85 -5.95
N ALA A 400 -8.18 -2.83 -6.52
CA ALA A 400 -8.38 -1.46 -6.04
C ALA A 400 -9.76 -0.93 -6.44
N GLY A 401 -10.23 0.07 -5.70
CA GLY A 401 -11.45 0.82 -6.00
C GLY A 401 -11.29 1.75 -7.19
N SER A 402 -12.36 1.92 -7.97
CA SER A 402 -12.37 2.85 -9.10
C SER A 402 -12.33 4.32 -8.65
N GLY A 403 -11.62 5.15 -9.41
CA GLY A 403 -11.75 6.60 -9.31
C GLY A 403 -13.08 7.07 -9.89
N ALA A 404 -13.55 8.22 -9.44
CA ALA A 404 -14.74 8.84 -9.98
C ALA A 404 -14.49 9.49 -11.36
N GLY A 405 -15.55 9.67 -12.12
CA GLY A 405 -15.55 10.23 -13.47
C GLY A 405 -15.59 11.75 -13.51
N GLY A 406 -14.47 12.38 -13.86
CA GLY A 406 -14.36 13.84 -14.01
C GLY A 406 -12.92 14.32 -13.79
N SER A 407 -12.57 15.46 -14.38
CA SER A 407 -11.24 16.07 -14.18
C SER A 407 -11.07 16.50 -12.72
N GLY A 408 -10.10 15.91 -12.03
CA GLY A 408 -9.80 16.22 -10.62
C GLY A 408 -10.75 15.59 -9.60
N ALA A 409 -11.54 14.59 -10.00
CA ALA A 409 -12.40 13.82 -9.10
C ALA A 409 -11.61 12.98 -8.07
N GLY A 410 -12.31 12.40 -7.10
CA GLY A 410 -11.73 11.50 -6.10
C GLY A 410 -11.19 10.21 -6.71
N ALA A 411 -9.96 9.84 -6.35
CA ALA A 411 -9.37 8.54 -6.66
C ALA A 411 -9.94 7.44 -5.76
N GLY A 412 -10.02 6.21 -6.26
CA GLY A 412 -10.51 5.08 -5.47
C GLY A 412 -9.51 4.59 -4.43
N GLY A 413 -9.97 3.79 -3.47
CA GLY A 413 -9.11 3.19 -2.45
C GLY A 413 -8.17 2.12 -3.01
N GLY A 414 -7.01 1.95 -2.40
CA GLY A 414 -6.01 0.94 -2.77
C GLY A 414 -6.37 -0.50 -2.38
N VAL A 415 -5.35 -1.28 -2.01
CA VAL A 415 -5.50 -2.66 -1.55
C VAL A 415 -4.61 -2.87 -0.34
N VAL A 416 -5.20 -3.36 0.75
CA VAL A 416 -4.49 -3.89 1.92
C VAL A 416 -4.72 -5.39 1.98
N LYS A 417 -3.65 -6.17 2.02
CA LYS A 417 -3.70 -7.62 2.23
C LYS A 417 -2.76 -8.01 3.37
N LEU A 418 -3.32 -8.52 4.45
CA LEU A 418 -2.57 -8.94 5.64
C LEU A 418 -2.70 -10.45 5.80
N VAL A 419 -1.56 -11.14 5.88
CA VAL A 419 -1.49 -12.55 6.26
C VAL A 419 -0.68 -12.63 7.55
N VAL A 420 -1.35 -12.95 8.65
CA VAL A 420 -0.79 -12.90 10.01
C VAL A 420 -0.82 -14.31 10.60
N GLY A 421 0.36 -14.86 10.90
CA GLY A 421 0.50 -16.19 11.48
C GLY A 421 -0.02 -16.28 12.91
N GLY A 422 0.05 -15.17 13.65
CA GLY A 422 -0.52 -15.01 14.99
C GLY A 422 -1.78 -14.14 15.02
N THR A 423 -1.90 -13.32 16.07
CA THR A 423 -3.04 -12.43 16.28
C THR A 423 -2.84 -11.11 15.54
N LEU A 424 -3.87 -10.66 14.80
CA LEU A 424 -4.00 -9.27 14.39
C LEU A 424 -4.68 -8.47 15.52
N THR A 425 -3.95 -7.53 16.12
CA THR A 425 -4.51 -6.60 17.12
C THR A 425 -4.64 -5.22 16.49
N ASP A 426 -5.86 -4.81 16.13
CA ASP A 426 -6.13 -3.48 15.59
C ASP A 426 -6.79 -2.59 16.64
N ASN A 427 -6.03 -1.62 17.15
CA ASN A 427 -6.49 -0.53 18.01
C ASN A 427 -6.43 0.84 17.31
N GLY A 428 -6.00 0.87 16.03
CA GLY A 428 -5.81 2.08 15.24
C GLY A 428 -6.77 2.11 14.06
N GLU A 429 -6.22 2.31 12.85
CA GLU A 429 -7.00 2.37 11.61
C GLU A 429 -6.37 1.48 10.52
N ILE A 430 -7.15 0.54 10.00
CA ILE A 430 -6.88 -0.15 8.73
C ILE A 430 -7.87 0.39 7.70
N SER A 431 -7.40 1.09 6.67
CA SER A 431 -8.31 1.72 5.70
C SER A 431 -7.88 1.55 4.25
N SER A 432 -8.86 1.38 3.38
CA SER A 432 -8.71 1.52 1.94
C SER A 432 -9.88 2.32 1.36
N LYS A 433 -10.18 3.48 1.96
CA LYS A 433 -11.27 4.37 1.54
C LYS A 433 -11.03 5.00 0.16
N GLY A 434 -12.11 5.40 -0.49
CA GLY A 434 -12.04 6.35 -1.61
C GLY A 434 -11.68 7.76 -1.12
N ASN A 435 -11.08 8.58 -2.00
CA ASN A 435 -10.85 9.98 -1.68
C ASN A 435 -12.17 10.76 -1.72
N ASP A 436 -12.32 11.65 -0.74
CA ASP A 436 -13.33 12.69 -0.74
C ASP A 436 -13.11 13.63 -1.94
N ASP A 437 -14.19 14.20 -2.44
CA ASP A 437 -14.16 15.25 -3.44
C ASP A 437 -15.38 16.17 -3.29
N ASN A 438 -15.36 17.33 -3.94
CA ASN A 438 -16.52 18.22 -3.94
C ASN A 438 -17.71 17.63 -4.71
N TYR A 439 -17.45 16.98 -5.85
CA TYR A 439 -18.50 16.54 -6.76
C TYR A 439 -18.54 15.04 -6.95
N TYR A 440 -17.40 14.37 -7.10
CA TYR A 440 -17.35 12.96 -7.47
C TYR A 440 -16.30 12.25 -6.62
N ALA A 441 -16.72 11.58 -5.56
CA ALA A 441 -15.79 10.89 -4.66
C ALA A 441 -15.30 9.56 -5.25
N GLY A 442 -14.15 9.06 -4.80
CA GLY A 442 -13.66 7.74 -5.19
C GLY A 442 -14.44 6.60 -4.54
N ALA A 443 -14.43 5.42 -5.16
CA ALA A 443 -14.93 4.20 -4.53
C ALA A 443 -14.00 3.69 -3.43
N GLY A 444 -14.53 2.92 -2.49
CA GLY A 444 -13.71 2.13 -1.59
C GLY A 444 -12.89 1.05 -2.33
N GLY A 445 -11.77 0.65 -1.74
CA GLY A 445 -10.88 -0.41 -2.25
C GLY A 445 -11.04 -1.74 -1.51
N SER A 446 -9.97 -2.52 -1.42
CA SER A 446 -9.99 -3.86 -0.80
C SER A 446 -9.20 -3.91 0.50
N VAL A 447 -9.75 -4.56 1.53
CA VAL A 447 -9.03 -5.04 2.71
C VAL A 447 -9.24 -6.56 2.80
N ASN A 448 -8.15 -7.32 2.80
CA ASN A 448 -8.16 -8.77 2.88
C ASN A 448 -7.25 -9.24 4.02
N ILE A 449 -7.85 -9.76 5.07
CA ILE A 449 -7.15 -10.18 6.28
C ILE A 449 -7.28 -11.69 6.43
N THR A 450 -6.15 -12.37 6.59
CA THR A 450 -6.07 -13.76 7.02
C THR A 450 -5.21 -13.79 8.27
N ALA A 451 -5.77 -14.14 9.42
CA ALA A 451 -5.08 -14.10 10.71
C ALA A 451 -5.42 -15.34 11.55
N ALA A 452 -4.58 -15.75 12.50
CA ALA A 452 -4.99 -16.82 13.42
C ALA A 452 -6.19 -16.36 14.28
N GLU A 453 -6.10 -15.15 14.81
CA GLU A 453 -7.13 -14.48 15.61
C GLU A 453 -7.17 -12.98 15.28
N ILE A 454 -8.30 -12.31 15.56
CA ILE A 454 -8.43 -10.85 15.47
C ILE A 454 -8.93 -10.28 16.80
N SER A 455 -8.36 -9.15 17.22
CA SER A 455 -8.80 -8.43 18.40
C SER A 455 -8.56 -6.92 18.30
N GLY A 456 -9.16 -6.16 19.22
CA GLY A 456 -8.84 -4.75 19.43
C GLY A 456 -10.04 -3.81 19.31
N THR A 457 -9.76 -2.51 19.35
CA THR A 457 -10.78 -1.44 19.36
C THR A 457 -10.72 -0.48 18.18
N GLY A 458 -9.88 -0.78 17.19
CA GLY A 458 -9.64 0.03 16.00
C GLY A 458 -10.78 -0.04 14.98
N VAL A 459 -10.54 0.49 13.79
CA VAL A 459 -11.53 0.57 12.71
C VAL A 459 -10.99 0.00 11.41
N ILE A 460 -11.85 -0.73 10.71
CA ILE A 460 -11.57 -1.24 9.36
C ILE A 460 -12.51 -0.53 8.39
N ASP A 461 -11.99 0.35 7.54
CA ASP A 461 -12.82 1.21 6.70
C ASP A 461 -12.45 1.16 5.22
N VAL A 462 -13.37 0.64 4.40
CA VAL A 462 -13.31 0.61 2.94
C VAL A 462 -14.47 1.38 2.31
N SER A 463 -14.97 2.41 2.97
CA SER A 463 -16.07 3.22 2.45
C SER A 463 -15.66 4.03 1.22
N ALA A 464 -16.63 4.43 0.41
CA ALA A 464 -16.44 5.47 -0.58
C ALA A 464 -16.06 6.80 0.08
N GLY A 465 -15.43 7.69 -0.68
CA GLY A 465 -15.21 9.06 -0.23
C GLY A 465 -16.53 9.84 -0.07
N LEU A 466 -16.44 10.96 0.64
CA LEU A 466 -17.53 11.89 0.86
C LEU A 466 -17.61 12.93 -0.27
N GLU A 467 -18.83 13.42 -0.52
CA GLU A 467 -19.10 14.53 -1.44
C GLU A 467 -19.63 15.75 -0.69
N THR A 468 -19.03 16.93 -0.89
CA THR A 468 -19.32 18.13 -0.07
C THR A 468 -20.13 19.22 -0.80
N SER A 469 -20.21 19.22 -2.14
CA SER A 469 -20.89 20.28 -2.91
C SER A 469 -22.38 20.04 -3.12
N VAL A 470 -23.14 21.13 -3.20
CA VAL A 470 -24.56 21.19 -3.58
C VAL A 470 -24.72 21.12 -5.11
N GLY A 471 -24.31 20.00 -5.70
CA GLY A 471 -24.44 19.69 -7.13
C GLY A 471 -25.34 18.49 -7.39
N THR A 472 -25.45 18.07 -8.66
CA THR A 472 -26.21 16.86 -9.01
C THR A 472 -25.64 15.65 -8.27
N PRO A 473 -26.50 14.72 -7.78
CA PRO A 473 -26.06 13.66 -6.90
C PRO A 473 -25.34 12.59 -7.73
N THR A 474 -24.04 12.45 -7.55
CA THR A 474 -23.30 11.23 -7.87
C THR A 474 -23.04 10.53 -6.55
N GLN A 475 -23.05 9.22 -6.56
CA GLN A 475 -22.74 8.44 -5.36
C GLN A 475 -21.69 7.46 -5.77
N SER A 476 -20.69 7.24 -4.93
CA SER A 476 -19.70 6.21 -5.15
C SER A 476 -19.99 5.00 -4.25
N GLY A 477 -19.59 3.83 -4.71
CA GLY A 477 -19.80 2.58 -4.01
C GLY A 477 -18.72 2.28 -2.98
N GLY A 478 -19.12 1.60 -1.90
CA GLY A 478 -18.18 1.07 -0.91
C GLY A 478 -17.28 -0.04 -1.49
N GLY A 479 -16.21 -0.35 -0.77
CA GLY A 479 -15.19 -1.32 -1.13
C GLY A 479 -15.51 -2.75 -0.69
N ARG A 480 -14.49 -3.57 -0.45
CA ARG A 480 -14.64 -4.96 0.01
C ARG A 480 -13.75 -5.25 1.20
N VAL A 481 -14.32 -5.88 2.23
CA VAL A 481 -13.58 -6.46 3.35
C VAL A 481 -13.76 -7.97 3.34
N ALA A 482 -12.67 -8.71 3.50
CA ALA A 482 -12.71 -10.12 3.90
C ALA A 482 -11.80 -10.33 5.11
N ILE A 483 -12.32 -10.99 6.14
CA ILE A 483 -11.54 -11.41 7.31
C ILE A 483 -11.75 -12.90 7.51
N ARG A 484 -10.64 -13.65 7.47
CA ARG A 484 -10.63 -15.11 7.56
C ARG A 484 -9.72 -15.53 8.71
N LEU A 485 -10.31 -16.18 9.70
CA LEU A 485 -9.59 -16.66 10.86
C LEU A 485 -9.07 -18.08 10.61
N THR A 486 -7.83 -18.36 10.99
CA THR A 486 -7.18 -19.66 10.77
C THR A 486 -6.96 -20.45 12.05
N GLY A 487 -7.04 -19.81 13.21
CA GLY A 487 -6.95 -20.49 14.51
C GLY A 487 -8.13 -21.44 14.72
N ALA A 488 -7.89 -22.65 15.23
CA ALA A 488 -8.96 -23.62 15.42
C ALA A 488 -10.02 -23.09 16.42
N ASN A 489 -11.27 -22.97 15.98
CA ASN A 489 -12.39 -22.37 16.72
C ASN A 489 -12.29 -20.86 16.97
N ALA A 490 -11.38 -20.15 16.28
CA ALA A 490 -11.32 -18.70 16.37
C ALA A 490 -12.60 -18.06 15.85
N ASP A 491 -13.11 -17.06 16.56
CA ASP A 491 -14.30 -16.29 16.17
C ASP A 491 -14.02 -14.78 16.26
N PHE A 492 -15.06 -13.98 16.04
CA PHE A 492 -14.96 -12.51 16.03
C PHE A 492 -15.26 -11.87 17.39
N SER A 493 -15.33 -12.62 18.49
CA SER A 493 -15.68 -12.06 19.81
C SER A 493 -14.66 -11.05 20.35
N GLY A 494 -13.42 -11.09 19.86
CA GLY A 494 -12.35 -10.16 20.21
C GLY A 494 -12.40 -8.79 19.50
N PHE A 495 -13.26 -8.62 18.49
CA PHE A 495 -13.34 -7.41 17.68
C PHE A 495 -14.80 -6.98 17.43
N ASP A 496 -15.07 -5.69 17.56
CA ASP A 496 -16.42 -5.15 17.33
C ASP A 496 -16.71 -5.03 15.82
N LEU A 497 -17.55 -5.93 15.29
CA LEU A 497 -17.90 -5.98 13.87
C LEU A 497 -18.62 -4.72 13.36
N ASP A 498 -19.22 -3.90 14.24
CA ASP A 498 -19.82 -2.62 13.84
C ASP A 498 -18.78 -1.57 13.43
N ARG A 499 -17.51 -1.80 13.78
CA ARG A 499 -16.35 -0.98 13.37
C ARG A 499 -15.81 -1.32 11.99
N ILE A 500 -16.41 -2.28 11.30
CA ILE A 500 -16.12 -2.58 9.90
C ILE A 500 -17.13 -1.83 9.03
N THR A 501 -16.63 -0.92 8.18
CA THR A 501 -17.46 -0.07 7.33
C THR A 501 -17.08 -0.22 5.86
N ALA A 502 -18.11 -0.37 5.03
CA ALA A 502 -17.99 -0.45 3.58
C ALA A 502 -19.11 0.40 2.95
N HIS A 503 -19.27 1.63 3.38
CA HIS A 503 -20.43 2.45 3.01
C HIS A 503 -20.27 3.08 1.63
N GLY A 504 -21.38 3.25 0.93
CA GLY A 504 -21.42 4.11 -0.26
C GLY A 504 -21.57 5.58 0.14
N THR A 505 -21.27 6.48 -0.78
CA THR A 505 -21.42 7.93 -0.58
C THR A 505 -22.89 8.29 -0.40
N PHE A 506 -23.19 9.06 0.64
CA PHE A 506 -24.50 9.69 0.83
C PHE A 506 -24.51 11.11 0.28
N LYS A 507 -25.51 11.45 -0.55
CA LYS A 507 -25.73 12.80 -1.06
C LYS A 507 -27.18 13.05 -1.40
N GLN A 508 -27.76 14.12 -0.84
CA GLN A 508 -29.09 14.67 -1.22
C GLN A 508 -30.19 13.59 -1.37
N ASP A 509 -30.41 12.78 -0.34
CA ASP A 509 -31.38 11.67 -0.34
C ASP A 509 -31.07 10.54 -1.34
N ALA A 510 -29.80 10.36 -1.72
CA ALA A 510 -29.32 9.22 -2.47
C ALA A 510 -28.09 8.59 -1.82
N LEU A 511 -27.95 7.27 -1.96
CA LEU A 511 -26.89 6.51 -1.31
C LEU A 511 -26.27 5.52 -2.29
N GLY A 512 -24.96 5.61 -2.45
CA GLY A 512 -24.16 4.66 -3.22
C GLY A 512 -24.27 3.26 -2.63
N GLY A 513 -23.99 2.24 -3.44
CA GLY A 513 -24.11 0.86 -3.01
C GLY A 513 -23.15 0.61 -1.86
N ALA A 514 -23.59 -0.17 -0.88
CA ALA A 514 -22.67 -0.67 0.12
C ALA A 514 -21.66 -1.60 -0.55
N GLY A 515 -20.47 -1.66 0.01
CA GLY A 515 -19.53 -2.72 -0.23
C GLY A 515 -19.98 -4.05 0.39
N THR A 516 -19.08 -5.03 0.35
CA THR A 516 -19.28 -6.35 0.97
C THR A 516 -18.34 -6.54 2.15
N ILE A 517 -18.82 -7.16 3.21
CA ILE A 517 -17.99 -7.64 4.32
C ILE A 517 -18.16 -9.16 4.38
N TYR A 518 -17.06 -9.89 4.27
CA TYR A 518 -17.02 -11.35 4.34
C TYR A 518 -16.27 -11.79 5.60
N LEU A 519 -16.91 -12.63 6.41
CA LEU A 519 -16.40 -13.05 7.71
C LEU A 519 -16.39 -14.58 7.78
N MET A 520 -15.22 -15.15 8.00
CA MET A 520 -15.02 -16.59 8.09
C MET A 520 -14.31 -16.93 9.40
N LYS A 521 -14.95 -17.77 10.20
CA LYS A 521 -14.40 -18.25 11.47
C LYS A 521 -13.37 -19.36 11.23
N GLY A 522 -12.60 -19.63 12.27
CA GLY A 522 -11.59 -20.67 12.27
C GLY A 522 -12.17 -22.07 12.14
N GLY A 523 -11.75 -22.81 11.11
CA GLY A 523 -12.20 -24.18 10.83
C GLY A 523 -13.40 -24.27 9.89
N GLU A 524 -13.97 -23.15 9.45
CA GLU A 524 -14.97 -23.13 8.37
C GLU A 524 -14.29 -23.35 7.00
N ASP A 525 -15.05 -23.82 6.02
CA ASP A 525 -14.62 -23.81 4.62
C ASP A 525 -14.73 -22.41 4.02
N LEU A 526 -13.92 -22.08 3.00
CA LEU A 526 -13.92 -20.74 2.37
C LEU A 526 -15.29 -20.36 1.78
N ALA A 527 -16.18 -21.32 1.52
CA ALA A 527 -17.54 -21.07 1.05
C ALA A 527 -18.57 -20.91 2.18
N ALA A 528 -18.19 -21.20 3.43
CA ALA A 528 -19.10 -21.29 4.58
C ALA A 528 -19.14 -20.03 5.47
N GLY A 529 -18.29 -19.02 5.21
CA GLY A 529 -18.36 -17.75 5.94
C GLY A 529 -19.59 -16.90 5.60
N THR A 530 -19.86 -15.90 6.44
CA THR A 530 -20.98 -14.97 6.36
C THR A 530 -20.68 -13.80 5.41
N LEU A 531 -21.59 -13.54 4.47
CA LEU A 531 -21.64 -12.30 3.69
C LEU A 531 -22.55 -11.27 4.38
N VAL A 532 -22.03 -10.08 4.65
CA VAL A 532 -22.78 -8.93 5.17
C VAL A 532 -22.80 -7.80 4.14
N VAL A 533 -24.00 -7.30 3.86
CA VAL A 533 -24.24 -6.10 3.06
C VAL A 533 -25.00 -5.08 3.90
N ARG A 534 -24.32 -4.04 4.35
CA ARG A 534 -24.88 -3.00 5.24
C ARG A 534 -24.36 -1.63 4.83
N ASN A 535 -25.24 -0.63 4.83
CA ASN A 535 -24.87 0.74 4.49
C ASN A 535 -24.98 1.69 5.68
N SER A 536 -24.65 2.96 5.46
CA SER A 536 -24.77 4.00 6.47
C SER A 536 -26.24 4.21 6.89
N SER A 537 -26.46 4.63 8.13
CA SER A 537 -27.79 4.73 8.74
C SER A 537 -28.60 5.97 8.33
N GLN A 538 -28.34 6.51 7.14
CA GLN A 538 -29.01 7.71 6.62
C GLN A 538 -30.47 7.42 6.29
N ASN A 539 -31.35 8.41 6.45
CA ASN A 539 -32.74 8.29 6.02
C ASN A 539 -32.79 8.53 4.51
N VAL A 540 -32.99 7.45 3.74
CA VAL A 540 -32.95 7.49 2.28
C VAL A 540 -34.19 6.83 1.69
N THR A 541 -34.81 7.46 0.71
CA THR A 541 -35.91 6.84 -0.06
C THR A 541 -35.39 5.61 -0.82
N GLN A 542 -36.09 4.47 -0.74
CA GLN A 542 -35.66 3.19 -1.34
C GLN A 542 -35.22 3.32 -2.82
N GLY A 543 -35.96 4.10 -3.64
CA GLY A 543 -35.65 4.29 -5.05
C GLY A 543 -34.32 5.00 -5.35
N ASN A 544 -33.70 5.60 -4.33
CA ASN A 544 -32.43 6.32 -4.43
C ASN A 544 -31.24 5.52 -3.85
N LEU A 545 -31.47 4.28 -3.43
CA LEU A 545 -30.40 3.35 -3.02
C LEU A 545 -29.79 2.67 -4.26
N ARG A 546 -28.47 2.57 -4.29
CA ARG A 546 -27.77 1.73 -5.29
C ARG A 546 -27.50 0.34 -4.73
N VAL A 547 -27.33 -0.62 -5.63
CA VAL A 547 -27.20 -2.04 -5.28
C VAL A 547 -25.77 -2.46 -4.97
N THR A 548 -25.66 -3.57 -4.27
CA THR A 548 -24.47 -4.38 -4.06
C THR A 548 -24.71 -5.73 -4.76
N PRO A 549 -24.23 -5.92 -6.00
CA PRO A 549 -24.53 -7.10 -6.79
C PRO A 549 -23.58 -8.28 -6.49
N VAL A 550 -24.11 -9.48 -6.58
CA VAL A 550 -23.36 -10.75 -6.71
C VAL A 550 -23.67 -11.39 -8.06
N GLY A 551 -22.64 -11.87 -8.76
CA GLY A 551 -22.69 -12.33 -10.14
C GLY A 551 -22.13 -11.31 -11.13
N GLY A 552 -22.01 -11.71 -12.40
CA GLY A 552 -21.33 -10.93 -13.43
C GLY A 552 -19.83 -10.82 -13.16
N ASP A 553 -19.32 -9.60 -13.01
CA ASP A 553 -17.89 -9.35 -12.71
C ASP A 553 -17.53 -9.61 -11.23
N VAL A 554 -18.53 -9.94 -10.39
CA VAL A 554 -18.34 -10.40 -9.00
C VAL A 554 -18.33 -11.92 -8.98
N THR A 555 -17.18 -12.49 -8.64
CA THR A 555 -16.87 -13.90 -8.95
C THR A 555 -17.38 -14.92 -7.94
N ASP A 556 -17.64 -14.51 -6.70
CA ASP A 556 -18.09 -15.42 -5.63
C ASP A 556 -19.61 -15.48 -5.54
N THR A 557 -20.17 -16.68 -5.58
CA THR A 557 -21.62 -16.92 -5.58
C THR A 557 -22.07 -17.93 -4.51
N GLU A 558 -21.21 -18.28 -3.56
CA GLU A 558 -21.54 -19.24 -2.50
C GLU A 558 -21.07 -18.74 -1.13
N PHE A 559 -21.99 -18.80 -0.17
CA PHE A 559 -21.83 -18.29 1.19
C PHE A 559 -22.43 -19.25 2.22
N GLY A 560 -21.96 -19.18 3.46
CA GLY A 560 -22.66 -19.77 4.60
C GLY A 560 -23.93 -18.99 4.85
N ASP A 561 -23.78 -17.86 5.51
CA ASP A 561 -24.89 -16.96 5.80
C ASP A 561 -24.89 -15.74 4.89
N VAL A 562 -26.07 -15.18 4.65
CA VAL A 562 -26.25 -13.88 3.98
C VAL A 562 -27.04 -12.94 4.90
N VAL A 563 -26.44 -11.80 5.25
CA VAL A 563 -27.02 -10.78 6.12
C VAL A 563 -27.15 -9.46 5.35
N ILE A 564 -28.40 -9.06 5.09
CA ILE A 564 -28.74 -7.79 4.48
C ILE A 564 -29.13 -6.83 5.61
N GLY A 565 -28.18 -6.01 6.03
CA GLY A 565 -28.32 -5.06 7.13
C GLY A 565 -28.87 -3.70 6.67
N LYS A 566 -29.11 -2.81 7.64
CA LYS A 566 -29.70 -1.47 7.46
C LYS A 566 -29.18 -0.75 6.20
N ASN A 567 -30.11 -0.29 5.35
CA ASN A 567 -29.87 0.41 4.08
C ASN A 567 -28.96 -0.35 3.08
N GLY A 568 -28.67 -1.62 3.31
CA GLY A 568 -28.08 -2.51 2.34
C GLY A 568 -29.11 -2.87 1.27
N THR A 569 -28.67 -2.85 0.02
CA THR A 569 -29.48 -3.28 -1.14
C THR A 569 -28.75 -4.39 -1.86
N PHE A 570 -28.95 -5.62 -1.40
CA PHE A 570 -28.29 -6.80 -1.97
C PHE A 570 -28.99 -7.21 -3.27
N LYS A 571 -28.23 -7.33 -4.37
CA LYS A 571 -28.75 -7.79 -5.66
C LYS A 571 -28.09 -9.11 -6.06
N VAL A 572 -28.88 -10.11 -6.44
CA VAL A 572 -28.36 -11.20 -7.27
C VAL A 572 -28.48 -10.75 -8.73
N ALA A 573 -27.38 -10.76 -9.47
CA ALA A 573 -27.36 -10.30 -10.85
C ALA A 573 -28.23 -11.17 -11.76
N ASP A 574 -28.57 -10.63 -12.93
CA ASP A 574 -29.39 -11.34 -13.90
C ASP A 574 -28.66 -12.62 -14.37
N ASN A 575 -29.41 -13.69 -14.58
CA ASN A 575 -28.92 -15.02 -14.96
C ASN A 575 -27.86 -15.59 -14.00
N THR A 576 -27.85 -15.16 -12.74
CA THR A 576 -26.93 -15.64 -11.70
C THR A 576 -27.64 -16.53 -10.70
N SER A 577 -27.00 -17.64 -10.34
CA SER A 577 -27.42 -18.46 -9.20
C SER A 577 -26.43 -18.27 -8.04
N ILE A 578 -26.95 -18.05 -6.84
CA ILE A 578 -26.16 -18.08 -5.61
C ILE A 578 -26.57 -19.26 -4.73
N THR A 579 -25.62 -19.73 -3.92
CA THR A 579 -25.81 -20.79 -2.93
C THR A 579 -25.65 -20.22 -1.52
N VAL A 580 -26.58 -20.58 -0.64
CA VAL A 580 -26.61 -20.21 0.78
C VAL A 580 -26.67 -21.50 1.59
N ASN A 581 -25.59 -21.79 2.32
CA ASN A 581 -25.46 -23.04 3.08
C ASN A 581 -26.11 -22.95 4.48
N GLY A 582 -26.15 -21.76 5.05
CA GLY A 582 -26.67 -21.41 6.37
C GLY A 582 -27.88 -20.46 6.28
N ASP A 583 -27.85 -19.39 7.05
CA ASP A 583 -28.98 -18.49 7.27
C ASP A 583 -29.12 -17.40 6.20
N TRP A 584 -30.36 -16.99 5.95
CA TRP A 584 -30.70 -15.84 5.12
C TRP A 584 -31.42 -14.79 5.96
N SER A 585 -30.81 -13.63 6.14
CA SER A 585 -31.37 -12.54 6.94
C SER A 585 -31.61 -11.30 6.11
N ASN A 586 -32.85 -11.08 5.67
CA ASN A 586 -33.24 -9.87 4.94
C ASN A 586 -33.80 -8.78 5.87
N GLY A 587 -32.92 -7.98 6.46
CA GLY A 587 -33.28 -6.84 7.31
C GLY A 587 -33.44 -5.50 6.58
N ALA A 588 -33.21 -5.46 5.26
CA ALA A 588 -33.34 -4.25 4.44
C ALA A 588 -33.91 -4.56 3.05
N TYR A 589 -33.11 -4.41 1.98
CA TYR A 589 -33.59 -4.52 0.61
C TYR A 589 -32.87 -5.63 -0.16
N PHE A 590 -33.67 -6.54 -0.72
CA PHE A 590 -33.21 -7.55 -1.66
C PHE A 590 -33.76 -7.27 -3.07
N VAL A 591 -32.91 -7.44 -4.08
CA VAL A 591 -33.27 -7.29 -5.49
C VAL A 591 -32.91 -8.58 -6.22
N ALA A 592 -33.92 -9.31 -6.68
CA ALA A 592 -33.73 -10.46 -7.56
C ALA A 592 -33.51 -9.99 -9.00
N GLY A 593 -32.38 -10.37 -9.60
CA GLY A 593 -32.14 -10.19 -11.03
C GLY A 593 -33.04 -11.09 -11.88
N GLU A 594 -33.18 -10.75 -13.16
CA GLU A 594 -33.94 -11.57 -14.11
C GLU A 594 -33.32 -12.97 -14.20
N ASN A 595 -34.15 -14.03 -14.12
CA ASN A 595 -33.69 -15.42 -14.09
C ASN A 595 -32.65 -15.75 -13.01
N SER A 596 -32.60 -14.96 -11.92
CA SER A 596 -31.72 -15.27 -10.79
C SER A 596 -32.27 -16.38 -9.91
N THR A 597 -31.39 -17.12 -9.24
CA THR A 597 -31.77 -18.20 -8.31
C THR A 597 -31.04 -18.05 -6.98
N VAL A 598 -31.77 -18.19 -5.87
CA VAL A 598 -31.17 -18.42 -4.54
C VAL A 598 -31.39 -19.88 -4.17
N SER A 599 -30.29 -20.61 -4.03
CA SER A 599 -30.29 -22.04 -3.69
C SER A 599 -29.87 -22.25 -2.24
N PHE A 600 -30.73 -22.86 -1.44
CA PHE A 600 -30.40 -23.30 -0.09
C PHE A 600 -29.78 -24.69 -0.14
N ALA A 601 -28.57 -24.83 0.40
CA ALA A 601 -27.77 -26.06 0.36
C ALA A 601 -27.12 -26.36 1.73
N GLY A 602 -26.26 -27.37 1.81
CA GLY A 602 -25.65 -27.81 3.07
C GLY A 602 -26.59 -28.62 3.96
N SER A 603 -26.00 -29.38 4.90
CA SER A 603 -26.73 -30.26 5.84
C SER A 603 -27.31 -29.51 7.04
N GLU A 604 -26.79 -28.33 7.34
CA GLU A 604 -27.23 -27.51 8.47
C GLU A 604 -28.64 -26.97 8.25
N ILE A 605 -29.30 -26.63 9.36
CA ILE A 605 -30.59 -25.94 9.34
C ILE A 605 -30.35 -24.51 8.87
N SER A 606 -31.13 -24.06 7.89
CA SER A 606 -31.18 -22.65 7.48
C SER A 606 -32.37 -21.96 8.13
N THR A 607 -32.19 -20.73 8.57
CA THR A 607 -33.26 -19.82 9.00
C THR A 607 -33.37 -18.66 8.02
N VAL A 608 -34.57 -18.41 7.51
CA VAL A 608 -34.89 -17.31 6.60
C VAL A 608 -35.70 -16.27 7.38
N THR A 609 -35.12 -15.10 7.57
CA THR A 609 -35.72 -14.00 8.32
C THR A 609 -36.04 -12.80 7.41
N GLY A 610 -37.10 -12.09 7.75
CA GLY A 610 -37.63 -10.97 6.97
C GLY A 610 -38.37 -11.39 5.70
N ASN A 611 -39.08 -10.43 5.10
CA ASN A 611 -39.80 -10.65 3.85
C ASN A 611 -38.82 -10.62 2.68
N THR A 612 -38.83 -11.61 1.80
CA THR A 612 -37.96 -11.64 0.61
C THR A 612 -38.74 -11.99 -0.65
N ALA A 613 -38.49 -11.24 -1.72
CA ALA A 613 -39.01 -11.52 -3.06
C ALA A 613 -37.89 -12.12 -3.92
N PHE A 614 -37.88 -13.44 -4.03
CA PHE A 614 -36.98 -14.21 -4.88
C PHE A 614 -37.50 -14.26 -6.33
N ALA A 615 -36.58 -14.33 -7.29
CA ALA A 615 -36.93 -14.77 -8.64
C ALA A 615 -37.18 -16.28 -8.60
N ALA A 616 -36.13 -17.08 -8.45
CA ALA A 616 -36.24 -18.49 -8.14
C ALA A 616 -35.73 -18.81 -6.72
N PHE A 617 -36.47 -19.68 -6.02
CA PHE A 617 -36.10 -20.25 -4.73
C PHE A 617 -35.88 -21.75 -4.92
N SER A 618 -34.70 -22.25 -4.60
CA SER A 618 -34.32 -23.64 -4.85
C SER A 618 -33.78 -24.32 -3.59
N CYS A 619 -34.15 -25.58 -3.36
CA CYS A 619 -33.49 -26.48 -2.43
C CYS A 619 -33.60 -27.90 -2.97
N VAL A 620 -32.46 -28.56 -3.16
CA VAL A 620 -32.39 -29.95 -3.65
C VAL A 620 -31.50 -30.82 -2.76
N THR A 621 -31.12 -30.31 -1.59
CA THR A 621 -30.29 -31.04 -0.62
C THR A 621 -31.18 -31.97 0.19
N PRO A 622 -31.04 -33.30 0.07
CA PRO A 622 -31.90 -34.24 0.79
C PRO A 622 -31.78 -34.07 2.31
N GLY A 623 -32.92 -34.03 3.00
CA GLY A 623 -32.95 -33.91 4.47
C GLY A 623 -32.77 -32.48 5.00
N LYS A 624 -32.53 -31.47 4.14
CA LYS A 624 -32.33 -30.08 4.59
C LYS A 624 -33.60 -29.54 5.24
N THR A 625 -33.43 -28.83 6.35
CA THR A 625 -34.51 -28.09 7.01
C THR A 625 -34.31 -26.60 6.81
N ILE A 626 -35.36 -25.90 6.38
CA ILE A 626 -35.41 -24.44 6.25
C ILE A 626 -36.53 -23.93 7.16
N ARG A 627 -36.19 -23.00 8.04
CA ARG A 627 -37.11 -22.37 8.99
C ARG A 627 -37.40 -20.93 8.58
N PHE A 628 -38.61 -20.45 8.89
CA PHE A 628 -39.07 -19.11 8.55
C PHE A 628 -39.59 -18.38 9.79
N ASP A 629 -39.31 -17.09 9.90
CA ASP A 629 -39.90 -16.25 10.94
C ASP A 629 -41.42 -16.18 10.79
N PRO A 630 -42.20 -16.21 11.89
CA PRO A 630 -43.64 -16.17 11.80
C PRO A 630 -44.14 -14.85 11.24
N GLY A 631 -45.21 -14.90 10.43
CA GLY A 631 -45.78 -13.73 9.78
C GLY A 631 -44.95 -13.12 8.66
N THR A 632 -43.77 -13.70 8.34
CA THR A 632 -43.00 -13.26 7.16
C THR A 632 -43.55 -13.85 5.88
N ARG A 633 -43.43 -13.10 4.79
CA ARG A 633 -43.82 -13.51 3.44
C ARG A 633 -42.60 -13.73 2.56
N GLN A 634 -42.57 -14.91 1.94
CA GLN A 634 -41.59 -15.25 0.91
C GLN A 634 -42.30 -15.31 -0.45
N THR A 635 -41.90 -14.43 -1.37
CA THR A 635 -42.44 -14.38 -2.73
C THR A 635 -41.47 -15.01 -3.71
N VAL A 636 -41.97 -15.83 -4.64
CA VAL A 636 -41.18 -16.51 -5.68
C VAL A 636 -41.84 -16.28 -7.04
N SER A 637 -41.20 -15.49 -7.89
CA SER A 637 -41.83 -15.00 -9.13
C SER A 637 -41.60 -15.88 -10.36
N THR A 638 -40.52 -16.66 -10.42
CA THR A 638 -40.19 -17.48 -11.61
C THR A 638 -40.27 -18.98 -11.34
N LEU A 639 -39.59 -19.49 -10.32
CA LEU A 639 -39.55 -20.93 -10.03
C LEU A 639 -39.36 -21.23 -8.54
N LEU A 640 -40.31 -21.95 -7.95
CA LEU A 640 -40.12 -22.64 -6.66
C LEU A 640 -39.71 -24.09 -6.93
N ASN A 641 -38.47 -24.44 -6.60
CA ASN A 641 -37.89 -25.76 -6.85
C ASN A 641 -37.46 -26.43 -5.54
N LEU A 642 -38.31 -27.29 -4.99
CA LEU A 642 -38.02 -28.04 -3.76
C LEU A 642 -38.12 -29.53 -4.05
N ASN A 643 -36.98 -30.21 -4.15
CA ASN A 643 -36.93 -31.63 -4.52
C ASN A 643 -36.01 -32.41 -3.60
N GLY A 644 -36.60 -33.08 -2.61
CA GLY A 644 -35.91 -34.00 -1.71
C GLY A 644 -35.81 -35.41 -2.29
N THR A 645 -35.57 -36.37 -1.41
CA THR A 645 -35.63 -37.80 -1.74
C THR A 645 -36.55 -38.53 -0.76
N THR A 646 -36.99 -39.73 -1.09
CA THR A 646 -37.86 -40.55 -0.21
C THR A 646 -37.25 -40.86 1.17
N LEU A 647 -35.92 -40.79 1.31
CA LEU A 647 -35.22 -40.99 2.58
C LEU A 647 -34.72 -39.68 3.22
N GLY A 648 -34.86 -38.57 2.52
CA GLY A 648 -34.36 -37.26 2.92
C GLY A 648 -35.29 -36.18 2.40
N HIS A 649 -36.46 -36.06 3.04
CA HIS A 649 -37.41 -35.01 2.74
C HIS A 649 -36.82 -33.65 3.09
N ILE A 650 -37.11 -32.64 2.28
CA ILE A 650 -36.82 -31.25 2.65
C ILE A 650 -37.91 -30.79 3.61
N VAL A 651 -37.57 -30.14 4.71
CA VAL A 651 -38.53 -29.66 5.70
C VAL A 651 -38.62 -28.14 5.65
N MET A 652 -39.81 -27.61 5.38
CA MET A 652 -40.12 -26.18 5.35
C MET A 652 -41.06 -25.85 6.52
N ARG A 653 -40.63 -25.05 7.50
CA ARG A 653 -41.44 -24.81 8.70
C ARG A 653 -41.27 -23.43 9.33
N SER A 654 -42.25 -23.00 10.11
CA SER A 654 -42.04 -21.87 11.02
C SER A 654 -40.98 -22.19 12.09
N VAL A 655 -40.25 -21.17 12.55
CA VAL A 655 -39.40 -21.25 13.75
C VAL A 655 -40.22 -21.42 15.03
N THR A 656 -41.49 -21.00 15.02
CA THR A 656 -42.42 -21.08 16.16
C THR A 656 -43.63 -21.92 15.80
N ASP A 657 -43.81 -23.05 16.47
CA ASP A 657 -44.94 -23.96 16.22
C ASP A 657 -46.29 -23.25 16.44
N GLY A 658 -47.21 -23.41 15.48
CA GLY A 658 -48.55 -22.82 15.51
C GLY A 658 -48.62 -21.37 15.04
N GLU A 659 -47.50 -20.74 14.71
CA GLU A 659 -47.42 -19.37 14.20
C GLU A 659 -46.94 -19.39 12.74
N PRO A 660 -47.83 -19.21 11.75
CA PRO A 660 -47.53 -19.51 10.37
C PRO A 660 -46.73 -18.44 9.63
N TRP A 661 -46.02 -18.86 8.59
CA TRP A 661 -45.37 -18.00 7.58
C TRP A 661 -46.13 -18.06 6.24
N GLU A 662 -45.91 -17.09 5.36
CA GLU A 662 -46.60 -17.00 4.07
C GLU A 662 -45.67 -17.33 2.89
N LEU A 663 -46.16 -18.16 1.95
CA LEU A 663 -45.49 -18.49 0.70
C LEU A 663 -46.32 -18.05 -0.51
N ASP A 664 -45.77 -17.15 -1.32
CA ASP A 664 -46.40 -16.65 -2.54
C ASP A 664 -45.60 -17.09 -3.77
N ALA A 665 -45.92 -18.28 -4.29
CA ALA A 665 -45.29 -18.85 -5.48
C ALA A 665 -46.15 -18.58 -6.72
N ALA A 666 -45.84 -17.48 -7.43
CA ALA A 666 -46.61 -17.03 -8.60
C ALA A 666 -46.09 -17.61 -9.93
N GLY A 667 -44.87 -18.15 -9.94
CA GLY A 667 -44.23 -18.75 -11.12
C GLY A 667 -44.44 -20.26 -11.25
N GLY A 668 -43.49 -20.94 -11.90
CA GLY A 668 -43.45 -22.39 -11.94
C GLY A 668 -43.22 -23.00 -10.56
N VAL A 669 -43.81 -24.17 -10.30
CA VAL A 669 -43.70 -24.87 -9.01
C VAL A 669 -43.31 -26.34 -9.24
N SER A 670 -42.27 -26.79 -8.56
CA SER A 670 -41.81 -28.18 -8.51
C SER A 670 -41.57 -28.56 -7.05
N LEU A 671 -42.46 -29.42 -6.51
CA LEU A 671 -42.46 -29.83 -5.11
C LEU A 671 -42.53 -31.36 -5.02
N SER A 672 -41.42 -32.00 -4.64
CA SER A 672 -41.33 -33.45 -4.46
C SER A 672 -40.55 -33.81 -3.21
N CYS A 673 -41.08 -34.73 -2.39
CA CYS A 673 -40.47 -35.16 -1.13
C CYS A 673 -40.16 -33.95 -0.21
N VAL A 674 -41.18 -33.12 0.02
CA VAL A 674 -41.10 -31.91 0.85
C VAL A 674 -42.16 -31.96 1.94
N ASP A 675 -41.77 -31.69 3.17
CA ASP A 675 -42.66 -31.60 4.30
C ASP A 675 -42.89 -30.12 4.65
N PHE A 676 -44.14 -29.73 4.86
CA PHE A 676 -44.49 -28.38 5.29
C PHE A 676 -45.08 -28.39 6.69
N LYS A 677 -44.76 -27.36 7.48
CA LYS A 677 -45.41 -27.05 8.76
C LYS A 677 -45.69 -25.56 8.88
N ASP A 678 -46.86 -25.20 9.40
CA ASP A 678 -47.25 -23.82 9.70
C ASP A 678 -47.02 -22.88 8.49
N CYS A 679 -47.40 -23.31 7.29
CA CYS A 679 -47.22 -22.56 6.04
C CYS A 679 -48.56 -22.19 5.40
N HIS A 680 -48.78 -20.90 5.16
CA HIS A 680 -49.93 -20.41 4.42
C HIS A 680 -49.53 -20.06 2.98
N ALA A 681 -49.90 -20.92 2.03
CA ALA A 681 -49.66 -20.64 0.62
C ALA A 681 -50.71 -19.64 0.08
N VAL A 682 -50.28 -18.59 -0.61
CA VAL A 682 -51.17 -17.60 -1.23
C VAL A 682 -51.91 -18.22 -2.42
N THR A 683 -51.16 -18.92 -3.27
CA THR A 683 -51.69 -19.71 -4.39
C THR A 683 -51.69 -21.20 -3.99
N PRO A 684 -52.74 -21.98 -4.28
CA PRO A 684 -52.77 -23.40 -3.95
C PRO A 684 -51.58 -24.19 -4.51
N LEU A 685 -50.93 -24.98 -3.65
CA LEU A 685 -49.78 -25.82 -4.00
C LEU A 685 -50.14 -27.31 -3.91
N THR A 686 -49.52 -28.11 -4.79
CA THR A 686 -49.57 -29.57 -4.72
C THR A 686 -48.18 -30.13 -4.51
N VAL A 687 -47.98 -30.91 -3.45
CA VAL A 687 -46.71 -31.53 -3.09
C VAL A 687 -46.78 -33.03 -3.40
N VAL A 688 -45.83 -33.52 -4.21
CA VAL A 688 -45.72 -34.95 -4.53
C VAL A 688 -44.86 -35.64 -3.48
N ASN A 689 -45.34 -36.76 -2.93
CA ASN A 689 -44.62 -37.58 -1.96
C ASN A 689 -44.11 -36.79 -0.73
N GLY A 690 -44.80 -35.73 -0.34
CA GLY A 690 -44.50 -34.93 0.86
C GLY A 690 -45.37 -35.29 2.07
N THR A 691 -45.04 -34.73 3.23
CA THR A 691 -45.80 -34.93 4.48
C THR A 691 -46.38 -33.62 5.00
N GLU A 692 -47.65 -33.66 5.40
CA GLU A 692 -48.31 -32.60 6.17
C GLU A 692 -47.89 -32.69 7.65
N LEU A 693 -47.17 -31.69 8.16
CA LEU A 693 -46.71 -31.67 9.56
C LEU A 693 -47.60 -30.81 10.49
N GLY A 694 -48.70 -30.24 9.97
CA GLY A 694 -49.68 -29.45 10.71
C GLY A 694 -49.59 -27.95 10.41
N GLY A 695 -50.73 -27.26 10.52
CA GLY A 695 -50.81 -25.78 10.45
C GLY A 695 -50.72 -25.19 9.04
N ASN A 696 -50.79 -26.02 7.99
CA ASN A 696 -50.71 -25.52 6.61
C ASN A 696 -52.07 -25.08 6.05
N GLN A 697 -52.05 -24.08 5.16
CA GLN A 697 -53.20 -23.64 4.37
C GLN A 697 -52.87 -23.60 2.89
N ASN A 698 -53.83 -24.00 2.04
CA ASN A 698 -53.71 -24.07 0.58
C ASN A 698 -52.58 -24.99 0.07
N ILE A 699 -52.20 -26.02 0.82
CA ILE A 699 -51.23 -27.04 0.39
C ILE A 699 -51.92 -28.41 0.38
N THR A 700 -51.85 -29.11 -0.75
CA THR A 700 -52.38 -30.47 -0.93
C THR A 700 -51.23 -31.44 -1.12
N PHE A 701 -51.29 -32.59 -0.44
CA PHE A 701 -50.27 -33.63 -0.52
C PHE A 701 -50.81 -34.83 -1.28
N ILE A 702 -50.06 -35.30 -2.26
CA ILE A 702 -50.39 -36.49 -3.05
C ILE A 702 -49.25 -37.50 -2.98
N SER A 703 -49.59 -38.78 -2.97
CA SER A 703 -48.62 -39.88 -3.01
C SER A 703 -48.65 -40.53 -4.39
N VAL A 704 -47.47 -40.78 -4.95
CA VAL A 704 -47.29 -41.46 -6.24
C VAL A 704 -46.39 -42.66 -6.00
N ALA A 705 -46.90 -43.87 -6.24
CA ALA A 705 -46.14 -45.09 -6.01
C ALA A 705 -45.02 -45.26 -7.05
N ALA A 706 -43.96 -45.99 -6.69
CA ALA A 706 -42.85 -46.26 -7.60
C ALA A 706 -43.35 -47.00 -8.86
N GLY A 707 -43.24 -46.36 -10.03
CA GLY A 707 -43.68 -46.89 -11.32
C GLY A 707 -45.00 -46.32 -11.85
N GLU A 708 -45.69 -45.47 -11.08
CA GLU A 708 -46.88 -44.74 -11.56
C GLU A 708 -46.47 -43.42 -12.24
N THR A 709 -47.07 -43.13 -13.40
CA THR A 709 -46.82 -41.89 -14.14
C THR A 709 -47.91 -40.86 -13.84
N MET A 710 -47.51 -39.71 -13.29
CA MET A 710 -48.37 -38.53 -13.21
C MET A 710 -48.59 -37.96 -14.61
N THR A 711 -49.80 -38.09 -15.15
CA THR A 711 -50.17 -37.43 -16.42
C THR A 711 -50.89 -36.12 -16.09
N TRP A 712 -50.27 -34.98 -16.40
CA TRP A 712 -50.92 -33.67 -16.26
C TRP A 712 -52.04 -33.53 -17.30
N THR A 713 -53.30 -33.39 -16.86
CA THR A 713 -54.47 -33.33 -17.76
C THR A 713 -54.87 -31.91 -18.18
N GLY A 714 -54.15 -30.89 -17.70
CA GLY A 714 -54.29 -29.51 -18.15
C GLY A 714 -55.62 -28.82 -17.85
N ALA A 715 -55.65 -27.98 -16.82
CA ALA A 715 -56.49 -26.80 -16.80
C ALA A 715 -55.67 -25.67 -16.15
N THR A 716 -55.23 -24.72 -16.96
CA THR A 716 -54.60 -23.47 -16.52
C THR A 716 -55.63 -22.63 -15.78
N GLY A 717 -55.40 -22.37 -14.50
CA GLY A 717 -56.11 -21.37 -13.70
C GLY A 717 -55.30 -20.09 -13.60
#